data_AF-A0A8X7CVV8-F1
#
_entry.id   AF-A0A8X7CVV8-F1
#
_cell.length_a   1.000
_cell.length_b   1.000
_cell.length_c   1.000
_cell.angle_alpha   90.00
_cell.angle_beta   90.00
_cell.angle_gamma   90.00
#
_symmetry.space_group_name_H-M   'P 1'
#
loop_
_entity.id
_entity.type
_entity.pdbx_description
1 polymer ?
#
loop_
_entity_poly.entity_id
_entity_poly.type
_entity_poly.pdbx_seq_one_letter_code
_entity_poly.pdbx_strand_id
1 'polypeptide(L)'
;MKKIFLWIFLLQSFALLHATLVLDGNGSTMDLSLNALEIGSGQTVLLKNFILNNLQGNDNTGRIIMYDSTSSLTLQNCTLNLSGDYTYTHGYWTIRGANKINGYGKRFTVSPADFINHLRIEANASLEIGDGVKLEFDEAISDTFAIIFDSTTSSSGKLILSDATLYANIPGGLTFTNGELVIRGESTIDGDTTLTLGCGIAANDCFLTIEPSAKLHLAAGSGITWMNAGVESFDTSESGILDVKNGAAFNDPLTPIDFNHETMILDSATFDGTTSITLKNVTTLLRRDLNLNRDITLNNVILNGQDNQLTLATATKLFVDSGATVSLQNLDLVNATNKIRFNDASGKIWLDDVKLDSDIYSPFYISPYSIEFTNSDCMFNAGLTLPVNLSYVSKFPFGGTLSFNEHNLTLSSDLIMGANGRLDSTTNGTISTDADANLRSIFFNGDQSFSKSLKLNNNLILDGNKRTFDLGTTGSIDVATGKTLTLKNMTLKGSNAAWVALGAGSKLYLENVVLARDLSSTGMTDEYAIEYTNTDCVFNAGLTLQKNSSFASKSPFGGTLSFNEHKLTLSSDLIMGANGVLDSTTNGTISTDADANNREIFFNKNQTFSKILTLNNNLVIDGGNKYYLDLNLLGHINVAAGKTITLRNIILKNLHSGWLTWGDSSSTIVVDNVKILNNSYLAPGDYYHIQGTFNVISNR
;
A
#
# COMPACT_ATOMS: atom_id res chain seq x y z
N MET A 1 -43.68 -6.30 -65.39
CA MET A 1 -43.55 -5.65 -64.07
C MET A 1 -44.74 -4.72 -63.86
N LYS A 2 -45.80 -5.21 -63.21
CA LYS A 2 -46.93 -4.37 -62.78
C LYS A 2 -46.70 -4.02 -61.31
N LYS A 3 -46.35 -2.76 -61.02
CA LYS A 3 -46.43 -2.20 -59.67
C LYS A 3 -47.92 -2.06 -59.35
N ILE A 4 -48.45 -2.94 -58.51
CA ILE A 4 -49.80 -2.79 -57.96
C ILE A 4 -49.66 -1.88 -56.73
N PHE A 5 -50.08 -0.62 -56.89
CA PHE A 5 -50.44 0.24 -55.76
C PHE A 5 -51.74 -0.32 -55.17
N LEU A 6 -51.66 -1.06 -54.08
CA LEU A 6 -52.84 -1.54 -53.37
C LEU A 6 -53.22 -0.50 -52.32
N TRP A 7 -54.12 0.41 -52.67
CA TRP A 7 -54.95 1.10 -51.69
C TRP A 7 -55.90 0.06 -51.10
N ILE A 8 -55.55 -0.55 -49.96
CA ILE A 8 -56.51 -1.36 -49.20
C ILE A 8 -57.45 -0.38 -48.50
N PHE A 9 -58.65 -0.23 -49.07
CA PHE A 9 -59.81 0.27 -48.32
C PHE A 9 -60.25 -0.84 -47.36
N LEU A 10 -60.29 -0.48 -46.07
CA LEU A 10 -60.84 -1.29 -44.99
C LEU A 10 -62.31 -1.66 -45.28
N LEU A 11 -62.57 -2.95 -45.41
CA LEU A 11 -63.84 -3.59 -45.04
C LEU A 11 -63.48 -4.71 -44.06
N GLN A 12 -64.31 -4.91 -43.03
CA GLN A 12 -64.11 -5.78 -41.86
C GLN A 12 -63.93 -7.28 -42.18
N SER A 13 -62.90 -7.66 -42.93
CA SER A 13 -62.71 -9.04 -43.37
C SER A 13 -61.23 -9.37 -43.52
N PHE A 14 -60.83 -10.32 -42.67
CA PHE A 14 -59.63 -11.15 -42.67
C PHE A 14 -58.97 -11.31 -44.05
N ALA A 15 -57.69 -10.96 -44.15
CA ALA A 15 -56.86 -11.26 -45.31
C ALA A 15 -56.03 -12.52 -45.03
N LEU A 16 -56.60 -13.69 -45.31
CA LEU A 16 -55.87 -14.96 -45.28
C LEU A 16 -55.04 -15.09 -46.58
N LEU A 17 -53.72 -14.96 -46.48
CA LEU A 17 -52.80 -14.87 -47.62
C LEU A 17 -52.09 -16.21 -47.88
N HIS A 18 -52.00 -16.67 -49.14
CA HIS A 18 -51.54 -18.01 -49.54
C HIS A 18 -50.26 -18.02 -50.42
N ALA A 19 -49.39 -17.01 -50.35
CA ALA A 19 -48.05 -17.05 -50.95
C ALA A 19 -47.05 -16.14 -50.21
N THR A 20 -45.74 -16.27 -50.51
CA THR A 20 -44.73 -15.29 -50.09
C THR A 20 -45.13 -13.89 -50.54
N LEU A 21 -45.47 -13.04 -49.58
CA LEU A 21 -46.01 -11.70 -49.84
C LEU A 21 -44.97 -10.64 -49.47
N VAL A 22 -44.76 -9.67 -50.36
CA VAL A 22 -43.95 -8.49 -50.07
C VAL A 22 -44.85 -7.27 -50.01
N LEU A 23 -44.94 -6.66 -48.84
CA LEU A 23 -45.60 -5.38 -48.62
C LEU A 23 -44.52 -4.32 -48.41
N ASP A 24 -44.45 -3.34 -49.32
CA ASP A 24 -43.56 -2.17 -49.18
C ASP A 24 -44.40 -0.95 -48.85
N GLY A 25 -44.24 -0.43 -47.64
CA GLY A 25 -44.93 0.74 -47.14
C GLY A 25 -44.38 2.04 -47.69
N ASN A 26 -43.19 2.03 -48.29
CA ASN A 26 -42.52 3.23 -48.78
C ASN A 26 -42.46 4.38 -47.74
N GLY A 27 -42.25 4.03 -46.46
CA GLY A 27 -42.23 4.93 -45.32
C GLY A 27 -43.60 5.21 -44.69
N SER A 28 -44.67 4.57 -45.17
CA SER A 28 -46.03 4.79 -44.67
C SER A 28 -46.27 4.17 -43.29
N THR A 29 -47.24 4.73 -42.58
CA THR A 29 -47.73 4.18 -41.31
C THR A 29 -48.85 3.18 -41.55
N MET A 30 -48.79 2.03 -40.87
CA MET A 30 -49.87 1.05 -40.77
C MET A 30 -50.37 1.04 -39.32
N ASP A 31 -51.63 1.43 -39.11
CA ASP A 31 -52.26 1.40 -37.79
C ASP A 31 -53.01 0.08 -37.58
N LEU A 32 -52.60 -0.69 -36.57
CA LEU A 32 -53.19 -1.96 -36.20
C LEU A 32 -54.25 -1.84 -35.10
N SER A 33 -54.70 -0.64 -34.73
CA SER A 33 -55.70 -0.42 -33.67
C SER A 33 -56.97 -1.26 -33.85
N LEU A 34 -57.45 -1.42 -35.09
CA LEU A 34 -58.68 -2.13 -35.45
C LEU A 34 -58.47 -3.43 -36.24
N ASN A 35 -57.25 -3.77 -36.64
CA ASN A 35 -56.97 -4.88 -37.56
C ASN A 35 -55.79 -5.72 -37.08
N ALA A 36 -55.78 -7.01 -37.41
CA ALA A 36 -54.63 -7.89 -37.25
C ALA A 36 -54.03 -8.25 -38.61
N LEU A 37 -52.70 -8.42 -38.65
CA LEU A 37 -52.00 -9.05 -39.75
C LEU A 37 -51.87 -10.54 -39.45
N GLU A 38 -52.58 -11.37 -40.20
CA GLU A 38 -52.56 -12.84 -40.02
C GLU A 38 -51.67 -13.49 -41.07
N ILE A 39 -50.72 -14.30 -40.60
CA ILE A 39 -49.77 -15.05 -41.42
C ILE A 39 -50.15 -16.52 -41.30
N GLY A 40 -50.69 -17.07 -42.38
CA GLY A 40 -51.10 -18.47 -42.43
C GLY A 40 -49.94 -19.45 -42.31
N SER A 41 -50.28 -20.72 -42.07
CA SER A 41 -49.35 -21.85 -42.08
C SER A 41 -48.50 -21.91 -43.35
N GLY A 42 -47.18 -22.05 -43.19
CA GLY A 42 -46.19 -22.15 -44.25
C GLY A 42 -45.98 -20.87 -45.06
N GLN A 43 -46.56 -19.75 -44.61
CA GLN A 43 -46.47 -18.48 -45.32
C GLN A 43 -45.33 -17.62 -44.80
N THR A 44 -44.74 -16.85 -45.72
CA THR A 44 -43.75 -15.82 -45.41
C THR A 44 -44.27 -14.46 -45.82
N VAL A 45 -44.30 -13.51 -44.90
CA VAL A 45 -44.64 -12.11 -45.20
C VAL A 45 -43.39 -11.25 -44.98
N LEU A 46 -43.02 -10.45 -45.98
CA LEU A 46 -42.03 -9.39 -45.86
C LEU A 46 -42.75 -8.04 -45.72
N LEU A 47 -42.57 -7.39 -44.58
CA LEU A 47 -42.93 -6.00 -44.38
C LEU A 47 -41.68 -5.15 -44.57
N LYS A 48 -41.77 -4.16 -45.46
CA LYS A 48 -40.65 -3.30 -45.80
C LYS A 48 -41.04 -1.83 -45.69
N ASN A 49 -40.18 -1.00 -45.11
CA ASN A 49 -40.34 0.44 -44.99
C ASN A 49 -41.71 0.85 -44.38
N PHE A 50 -42.10 0.22 -43.27
CA PHE A 50 -43.35 0.55 -42.56
C PHE A 50 -43.09 1.11 -41.16
N ILE A 51 -43.96 2.01 -40.72
CA ILE A 51 -44.13 2.34 -39.30
C ILE A 51 -45.42 1.68 -38.83
N LEU A 52 -45.33 0.61 -38.03
CA LEU A 52 -46.46 -0.13 -37.49
C LEU A 52 -46.84 0.46 -36.14
N ASN A 53 -48.05 1.01 -36.02
CA ASN A 53 -48.57 1.57 -34.77
C ASN A 53 -49.59 0.64 -34.12
N ASN A 54 -49.69 0.78 -32.79
CA ASN A 54 -50.64 0.05 -31.96
C ASN A 54 -50.45 -1.46 -31.98
N LEU A 55 -49.19 -1.91 -31.99
CA LEU A 55 -48.86 -3.33 -31.82
C LEU A 55 -49.08 -3.73 -30.35
N GLN A 56 -49.88 -4.77 -30.12
CA GLN A 56 -50.22 -5.29 -28.79
C GLN A 56 -50.90 -6.67 -28.90
N GLY A 57 -51.06 -7.36 -27.78
CA GLY A 57 -51.76 -8.64 -27.66
C GLY A 57 -50.84 -9.85 -27.86
N ASN A 58 -51.40 -11.04 -27.71
CA ASN A 58 -50.72 -12.34 -27.88
C ASN A 58 -51.27 -13.12 -29.09
N ASP A 59 -50.80 -14.32 -29.41
CA ASP A 59 -51.15 -15.03 -30.66
C ASP A 59 -52.66 -15.24 -30.91
N ASN A 60 -53.51 -15.16 -29.89
CA ASN A 60 -54.97 -15.25 -30.04
C ASN A 60 -55.69 -13.89 -30.05
N THR A 61 -55.01 -12.80 -29.68
CA THR A 61 -55.58 -11.44 -29.55
C THR A 61 -54.71 -10.35 -30.19
N GLY A 62 -53.63 -10.78 -30.83
CA GLY A 62 -52.49 -10.01 -31.24
C GLY A 62 -52.77 -9.25 -32.52
N ARG A 63 -51.94 -8.24 -32.74
CA ARG A 63 -52.03 -7.41 -33.94
C ARG A 63 -51.19 -7.94 -35.11
N ILE A 64 -50.25 -8.84 -34.81
CA ILE A 64 -49.62 -9.72 -35.79
C ILE A 64 -49.82 -11.13 -35.23
N ILE A 65 -50.34 -12.03 -36.04
CA ILE A 65 -50.68 -13.40 -35.66
C ILE A 65 -50.01 -14.34 -36.64
N MET A 66 -49.23 -15.29 -36.12
CA MET A 66 -48.65 -16.40 -36.87
C MET A 66 -49.39 -17.67 -36.47
N TYR A 67 -49.91 -18.43 -37.43
CA TYR A 67 -50.81 -19.55 -37.13
C TYR A 67 -50.06 -20.80 -36.63
N ASP A 68 -48.82 -21.02 -37.05
CA ASP A 68 -48.00 -22.13 -36.58
C ASP A 68 -46.50 -21.86 -36.71
N SER A 69 -45.68 -22.83 -36.32
CA SER A 69 -44.21 -22.77 -36.38
C SER A 69 -43.63 -22.63 -37.79
N THR A 70 -44.42 -22.84 -38.84
CA THR A 70 -44.00 -22.70 -40.25
C THR A 70 -44.32 -21.33 -40.85
N SER A 71 -45.08 -20.49 -40.15
CA SER A 71 -45.31 -19.08 -40.49
C SER A 71 -44.05 -18.24 -40.23
N SER A 72 -43.78 -17.25 -41.09
CA SER A 72 -42.62 -16.36 -40.92
C SER A 72 -42.90 -14.90 -41.29
N LEU A 73 -42.32 -14.00 -40.50
CA LEU A 73 -42.35 -12.56 -40.73
C LEU A 73 -40.94 -12.03 -40.95
N THR A 74 -40.69 -11.40 -42.10
CA THR A 74 -39.47 -10.64 -42.35
C THR A 74 -39.77 -9.14 -42.22
N LEU A 75 -38.98 -8.44 -41.42
CA LEU A 75 -39.02 -6.98 -41.28
C LEU A 75 -37.82 -6.37 -42.00
N GLN A 76 -38.06 -5.36 -42.83
CA GLN A 76 -37.01 -4.61 -43.50
C GLN A 76 -37.20 -3.10 -43.37
N ASN A 77 -36.32 -2.43 -42.63
CA ASN A 77 -36.41 -0.99 -42.37
C ASN A 77 -37.76 -0.57 -41.77
N CYS A 78 -38.24 -1.34 -40.79
CA CYS A 78 -39.53 -1.14 -40.14
C CYS A 78 -39.36 -0.58 -38.72
N THR A 79 -40.33 0.24 -38.30
CA THR A 79 -40.47 0.66 -36.90
C THR A 79 -41.76 0.11 -36.34
N LEU A 80 -41.71 -0.59 -35.21
CA LEU A 80 -42.86 -1.17 -34.53
C LEU A 80 -43.09 -0.40 -33.23
N ASN A 81 -44.25 0.23 -33.09
CA ASN A 81 -44.62 0.98 -31.91
C ASN A 81 -45.69 0.22 -31.11
N LEU A 82 -45.28 -0.26 -29.94
CA LEU A 82 -46.12 -0.98 -29.00
C LEU A 82 -47.10 -0.03 -28.28
N SER A 83 -48.39 -0.34 -28.32
CA SER A 83 -49.40 0.32 -27.48
C SER A 83 -49.71 -0.46 -26.20
N GLY A 84 -49.31 -1.72 -26.16
CA GLY A 84 -49.46 -2.66 -25.05
C GLY A 84 -48.40 -3.74 -25.14
N ASP A 85 -48.41 -4.68 -24.20
CA ASP A 85 -47.52 -5.84 -24.28
C ASP A 85 -47.86 -6.66 -25.52
N TYR A 86 -46.83 -7.13 -26.20
CA TYR A 86 -46.96 -7.96 -27.41
C TYR A 86 -46.17 -9.26 -27.23
N THR A 87 -46.79 -10.37 -27.61
CA THR A 87 -46.19 -11.71 -27.56
C THR A 87 -46.45 -12.43 -28.87
N TYR A 88 -45.44 -13.14 -29.37
CA TYR A 88 -45.63 -14.18 -30.37
C TYR A 88 -45.12 -15.54 -29.87
N THR A 89 -45.95 -16.57 -30.03
CA THR A 89 -45.76 -17.96 -29.60
C THR A 89 -45.62 -18.91 -30.78
N HIS A 90 -45.74 -18.43 -32.01
CA HIS A 90 -45.61 -19.25 -33.20
C HIS A 90 -44.74 -18.57 -34.24
N GLY A 91 -44.22 -19.36 -35.18
CA GLY A 91 -43.38 -18.89 -36.27
C GLY A 91 -42.03 -18.30 -35.83
N TYR A 92 -41.38 -17.61 -36.76
CA TYR A 92 -40.10 -16.94 -36.52
C TYR A 92 -40.01 -15.59 -37.23
N TRP A 93 -39.18 -14.71 -36.68
CA TRP A 93 -38.94 -13.37 -37.21
C TRP A 93 -37.57 -13.28 -37.87
N THR A 94 -37.49 -12.61 -39.02
CA THR A 94 -36.24 -12.29 -39.72
C THR A 94 -36.07 -10.79 -39.86
N ILE A 95 -34.91 -10.27 -39.50
CA ILE A 95 -34.59 -8.84 -39.50
C ILE A 95 -33.61 -8.53 -40.63
N ARG A 96 -33.98 -7.58 -41.49
CA ARG A 96 -33.18 -7.04 -42.60
C ARG A 96 -33.04 -5.54 -42.50
N GLY A 97 -31.87 -4.99 -42.83
CA GLY A 97 -31.66 -3.55 -42.70
C GLY A 97 -31.89 -3.05 -41.26
N ALA A 98 -32.30 -1.80 -41.08
CA ALA A 98 -32.40 -1.17 -39.76
C ALA A 98 -33.84 -1.17 -39.23
N ASN A 99 -34.15 -2.03 -38.28
CA ASN A 99 -35.47 -2.13 -37.66
C ASN A 99 -35.44 -1.63 -36.22
N LYS A 100 -36.57 -1.12 -35.74
CA LYS A 100 -36.71 -0.57 -34.38
C LYS A 100 -38.03 -1.00 -33.74
N ILE A 101 -38.02 -1.33 -32.46
CA ILE A 101 -39.20 -1.61 -31.63
C ILE A 101 -39.23 -0.60 -30.49
N ASN A 102 -40.33 0.15 -30.34
CA ASN A 102 -40.52 1.15 -29.31
C ASN A 102 -41.75 0.83 -28.46
N GLY A 103 -41.74 1.24 -27.20
CA GLY A 103 -42.86 0.96 -26.30
C GLY A 103 -42.53 1.16 -24.83
N TYR A 104 -42.57 2.41 -24.36
CA TYR A 104 -42.25 2.74 -22.97
C TYR A 104 -43.01 1.90 -21.95
N GLY A 105 -42.25 1.12 -21.17
CA GLY A 105 -42.75 0.22 -20.13
C GLY A 105 -43.54 -0.97 -20.68
N LYS A 106 -43.36 -1.33 -21.96
CA LYS A 106 -44.04 -2.46 -22.62
C LYS A 106 -43.10 -3.64 -22.80
N ARG A 107 -43.70 -4.82 -22.89
CA ARG A 107 -43.00 -6.08 -23.16
C ARG A 107 -43.15 -6.45 -24.63
N PHE A 108 -42.04 -6.86 -25.23
CA PHE A 108 -42.00 -7.60 -26.48
C PHE A 108 -41.49 -9.00 -26.17
N THR A 109 -42.39 -9.98 -26.17
CA THR A 109 -42.12 -11.34 -25.72
C THR A 109 -41.99 -12.30 -26.90
N VAL A 110 -40.89 -13.04 -26.91
CA VAL A 110 -40.61 -14.18 -27.78
C VAL A 110 -40.90 -15.45 -26.98
N SER A 111 -41.93 -16.21 -27.39
CA SER A 111 -42.44 -17.40 -26.69
C SER A 111 -42.73 -18.65 -27.58
N PRO A 112 -42.04 -18.94 -28.70
CA PRO A 112 -42.40 -20.14 -29.47
C PRO A 112 -41.85 -21.42 -28.84
N ALA A 113 -42.71 -22.40 -28.57
CA ALA A 113 -42.32 -23.69 -27.98
C ALA A 113 -41.74 -24.71 -28.98
N ASP A 114 -42.10 -24.59 -30.27
CA ASP A 114 -41.97 -25.70 -31.25
C ASP A 114 -40.88 -25.51 -32.32
N PHE A 115 -39.93 -24.58 -32.14
CA PHE A 115 -38.98 -24.25 -33.21
C PHE A 115 -37.59 -23.83 -32.70
N ILE A 116 -36.58 -23.91 -33.57
CA ILE A 116 -35.22 -23.42 -33.35
C ILE A 116 -35.04 -22.19 -34.26
N ASN A 117 -34.38 -21.11 -33.82
CA ASN A 117 -34.19 -19.84 -34.56
C ASN A 117 -35.36 -18.83 -34.49
N HIS A 118 -35.85 -18.52 -33.29
CA HIS A 118 -37.04 -17.66 -33.10
C HIS A 118 -36.89 -16.23 -33.62
N LEU A 119 -35.70 -15.65 -33.50
CA LEU A 119 -35.36 -14.31 -33.99
C LEU A 119 -34.03 -14.34 -34.73
N ARG A 120 -34.07 -14.10 -36.04
CA ARG A 120 -32.89 -14.08 -36.91
C ARG A 120 -32.55 -12.66 -37.35
N ILE A 121 -31.31 -12.23 -37.13
CA ILE A 121 -30.79 -10.93 -37.59
C ILE A 121 -29.76 -11.19 -38.69
N GLU A 122 -30.08 -10.79 -39.93
CA GLU A 122 -29.20 -11.01 -41.07
C GLU A 122 -27.90 -10.16 -40.98
N ALA A 123 -26.87 -10.56 -41.74
CA ALA A 123 -25.63 -9.80 -41.83
C ALA A 123 -25.89 -8.36 -42.31
N ASN A 124 -25.28 -7.36 -41.64
CA ASN A 124 -25.52 -5.93 -41.84
C ASN A 124 -26.94 -5.43 -41.48
N ALA A 125 -27.76 -6.24 -40.81
CA ALA A 125 -29.03 -5.80 -40.26
C ALA A 125 -28.89 -5.38 -38.79
N SER A 126 -29.80 -4.53 -38.32
CA SER A 126 -29.92 -4.17 -36.92
C SER A 126 -31.36 -4.26 -36.43
N LEU A 127 -31.54 -4.76 -35.22
CA LEU A 127 -32.77 -4.63 -34.45
C LEU A 127 -32.49 -3.76 -33.23
N GLU A 128 -33.08 -2.57 -33.18
CA GLU A 128 -33.03 -1.70 -32.02
C GLU A 128 -34.28 -1.90 -31.16
N ILE A 129 -34.06 -2.23 -29.89
CA ILE A 129 -35.09 -2.22 -28.85
C ILE A 129 -34.92 -0.90 -28.12
N GLY A 130 -35.89 0.00 -28.29
CA GLY A 130 -35.82 1.37 -27.80
C GLY A 130 -36.88 1.68 -26.76
N ASP A 131 -36.69 2.83 -26.11
CA ASP A 131 -37.72 3.52 -25.33
C ASP A 131 -38.30 2.67 -24.19
N GLY A 132 -37.50 2.12 -23.28
CA GLY A 132 -38.00 1.43 -22.08
C GLY A 132 -38.68 0.09 -22.34
N VAL A 133 -38.53 -0.49 -23.53
CA VAL A 133 -39.08 -1.82 -23.86
C VAL A 133 -38.30 -2.92 -23.13
N LYS A 134 -39.04 -3.90 -22.60
CA LYS A 134 -38.50 -5.18 -22.13
C LYS A 134 -38.60 -6.20 -23.26
N LEU A 135 -37.48 -6.53 -23.90
CA LEU A 135 -37.36 -7.68 -24.79
C LEU A 135 -37.22 -8.94 -23.94
N GLU A 136 -38.25 -9.78 -23.95
CA GLU A 136 -38.37 -10.95 -23.08
C GLU A 136 -38.35 -12.24 -23.90
N PHE A 137 -37.47 -13.16 -23.52
CA PHE A 137 -37.46 -14.54 -23.99
C PHE A 137 -37.94 -15.42 -22.84
N ASP A 138 -39.06 -16.12 -23.03
CA ASP A 138 -39.71 -16.83 -21.93
C ASP A 138 -39.33 -18.33 -21.85
N GLU A 139 -39.89 -19.01 -20.85
CA GLU A 139 -39.60 -20.41 -20.51
C GLU A 139 -40.13 -21.42 -21.53
N ALA A 140 -40.99 -21.00 -22.46
CA ALA A 140 -41.49 -21.88 -23.52
C ALA A 140 -40.37 -22.26 -24.50
N ILE A 141 -39.33 -21.43 -24.59
CA ILE A 141 -38.15 -21.68 -25.41
C ILE A 141 -37.28 -22.74 -24.73
N SER A 142 -37.03 -23.86 -25.41
CA SER A 142 -36.16 -24.93 -24.90
C SER A 142 -34.70 -24.83 -25.37
N ASP A 143 -34.40 -23.95 -26.33
CA ASP A 143 -33.08 -23.80 -26.94
C ASP A 143 -32.44 -22.48 -26.49
N THR A 144 -31.16 -22.53 -26.09
CA THR A 144 -30.42 -21.34 -25.67
C THR A 144 -30.11 -20.41 -26.86
N PHE A 145 -30.14 -20.90 -28.10
CA PHE A 145 -29.93 -20.12 -29.33
C PHE A 145 -31.20 -19.43 -29.85
N ALA A 146 -31.91 -18.70 -28.98
CA ALA A 146 -33.16 -18.05 -29.34
C ALA A 146 -32.97 -16.89 -30.35
N ILE A 147 -31.81 -16.24 -30.32
CA ILE A 147 -31.39 -15.21 -31.29
C ILE A 147 -30.24 -15.75 -32.14
N ILE A 148 -30.34 -15.56 -33.45
CA ILE A 148 -29.28 -15.93 -34.39
C ILE A 148 -28.84 -14.72 -35.18
N PHE A 149 -27.55 -14.45 -35.12
CA PHE A 149 -26.89 -13.49 -35.98
C PHE A 149 -26.30 -14.23 -37.18
N ASP A 150 -26.74 -13.89 -38.38
CA ASP A 150 -25.97 -14.26 -39.56
C ASP A 150 -24.74 -13.35 -39.61
N SER A 151 -23.55 -13.94 -39.71
CA SER A 151 -22.33 -13.18 -39.89
C SER A 151 -21.48 -13.74 -41.02
N THR A 152 -20.70 -12.83 -41.61
CA THR A 152 -19.38 -13.13 -42.13
C THR A 152 -18.39 -12.26 -41.35
N THR A 153 -17.09 -12.57 -41.37
CA THR A 153 -16.05 -11.90 -40.54
C THR A 153 -15.95 -10.37 -40.69
N SER A 154 -16.65 -9.76 -41.66
CA SER A 154 -16.67 -8.31 -41.92
C SER A 154 -18.07 -7.67 -41.88
N SER A 155 -19.13 -8.42 -41.57
CA SER A 155 -20.50 -7.92 -41.55
C SER A 155 -21.39 -8.72 -40.60
N SER A 156 -21.48 -8.28 -39.35
CA SER A 156 -22.28 -8.91 -38.30
C SER A 156 -23.68 -8.28 -38.21
N GLY A 157 -24.68 -9.08 -37.85
CA GLY A 157 -25.99 -8.57 -37.42
C GLY A 157 -25.89 -7.94 -36.03
N LYS A 158 -26.70 -6.93 -35.73
CA LYS A 158 -26.67 -6.19 -34.45
C LYS A 158 -28.00 -6.24 -33.69
N LEU A 159 -27.95 -6.57 -32.41
CA LEU A 159 -29.04 -6.30 -31.48
C LEU A 159 -28.64 -5.07 -30.66
N ILE A 160 -29.45 -4.02 -30.70
CA ILE A 160 -29.16 -2.75 -30.03
C ILE A 160 -30.19 -2.56 -28.91
N LEU A 161 -29.74 -2.39 -27.67
CA LEU A 161 -30.59 -1.98 -26.55
C LEU A 161 -30.41 -0.48 -26.34
N SER A 162 -31.48 0.30 -26.44
CA SER A 162 -31.47 1.76 -26.27
C SER A 162 -32.46 2.15 -25.17
N ASP A 163 -31.95 2.36 -23.96
CA ASP A 163 -32.77 2.53 -22.75
C ASP A 163 -33.74 1.36 -22.54
N ALA A 164 -33.27 0.13 -22.75
CA ALA A 164 -34.11 -1.07 -22.83
C ALA A 164 -33.66 -2.18 -21.89
N THR A 165 -34.53 -3.17 -21.65
CA THR A 165 -34.21 -4.36 -20.85
C THR A 165 -34.21 -5.60 -21.73
N LEU A 166 -33.14 -6.38 -21.71
CA LEU A 166 -33.09 -7.75 -22.21
C LEU A 166 -33.35 -8.69 -21.04
N TYR A 167 -34.39 -9.51 -21.13
CA TYR A 167 -34.78 -10.45 -20.09
C TYR A 167 -34.80 -11.88 -20.64
N ALA A 168 -34.02 -12.77 -20.03
CA ALA A 168 -33.98 -14.18 -20.39
C ALA A 168 -34.50 -15.07 -19.26
N ASN A 169 -35.63 -15.72 -19.50
CA ASN A 169 -36.20 -16.76 -18.65
C ASN A 169 -36.19 -18.12 -19.36
N ILE A 170 -35.09 -18.44 -20.04
CA ILE A 170 -34.90 -19.68 -20.78
C ILE A 170 -34.12 -20.65 -19.88
N PRO A 171 -34.56 -21.90 -19.66
CA PRO A 171 -33.76 -22.90 -18.97
C PRO A 171 -32.38 -23.07 -19.63
N GLY A 172 -31.30 -22.75 -18.89
CA GLY A 172 -29.93 -22.78 -19.40
C GLY A 172 -29.42 -21.45 -19.97
N GLY A 173 -30.26 -20.41 -20.04
CA GLY A 173 -29.87 -19.06 -20.43
C GLY A 173 -30.02 -18.75 -21.92
N LEU A 174 -29.55 -17.57 -22.30
CA LEU A 174 -29.61 -17.07 -23.68
C LEU A 174 -28.20 -17.04 -24.26
N THR A 175 -27.97 -17.62 -25.43
CA THR A 175 -26.65 -17.69 -26.07
C THR A 175 -26.62 -16.86 -27.35
N PHE A 176 -25.68 -15.93 -27.43
CA PHE A 176 -25.36 -15.18 -28.64
C PHE A 176 -24.06 -15.70 -29.23
N THR A 177 -24.13 -16.25 -30.43
CA THR A 177 -22.96 -16.57 -31.25
C THR A 177 -23.03 -15.77 -32.52
N ASN A 178 -21.87 -15.32 -32.99
CA ASN A 178 -21.79 -14.33 -34.06
C ASN A 178 -22.49 -13.01 -33.66
N GLY A 179 -22.32 -11.96 -34.45
CA GLY A 179 -23.09 -10.74 -34.21
C GLY A 179 -22.46 -9.76 -33.23
N GLU A 180 -23.24 -8.75 -32.89
CA GLU A 180 -22.90 -7.71 -31.91
C GLU A 180 -24.12 -7.35 -31.06
N LEU A 181 -23.96 -7.37 -29.74
CA LEU A 181 -24.88 -6.75 -28.79
C LEU A 181 -24.38 -5.34 -28.49
N VAL A 182 -25.17 -4.32 -28.84
CA VAL A 182 -24.83 -2.91 -28.66
C VAL A 182 -25.69 -2.29 -27.56
N ILE A 183 -25.06 -1.57 -26.65
CA ILE A 183 -25.72 -0.88 -25.54
C ILE A 183 -25.69 0.63 -25.79
N ARG A 184 -26.88 1.25 -25.75
CA ARG A 184 -27.14 2.69 -25.80
C ARG A 184 -28.01 3.10 -24.61
N GLY A 185 -27.83 4.35 -24.17
CA GLY A 185 -28.57 4.87 -23.03
C GLY A 185 -28.35 4.00 -21.77
N GLU A 186 -29.34 3.94 -20.90
CA GLU A 186 -29.33 3.10 -19.69
C GLU A 186 -30.10 1.79 -19.94
N SER A 187 -29.37 0.72 -20.27
CA SER A 187 -29.98 -0.57 -20.58
C SER A 187 -29.63 -1.64 -19.54
N THR A 188 -30.48 -2.65 -19.41
CA THR A 188 -30.37 -3.70 -18.38
C THR A 188 -30.39 -5.10 -19.00
N ILE A 189 -29.51 -5.98 -18.54
CA ILE A 189 -29.67 -7.44 -18.69
C ILE A 189 -30.24 -7.97 -17.38
N ASP A 190 -31.38 -8.64 -17.48
CA ASP A 190 -32.19 -9.12 -16.36
C ASP A 190 -32.62 -10.58 -16.58
N GLY A 191 -33.01 -11.27 -15.52
CA GLY A 191 -33.49 -12.65 -15.53
C GLY A 191 -32.69 -13.59 -14.62
N ASP A 192 -33.33 -14.71 -14.25
CA ASP A 192 -32.80 -15.75 -13.36
C ASP A 192 -31.78 -16.69 -14.04
N THR A 193 -31.36 -16.37 -15.26
CA THR A 193 -30.48 -17.22 -16.08
C THR A 193 -29.36 -16.41 -16.75
N THR A 194 -28.30 -17.09 -17.19
CA THR A 194 -27.07 -16.45 -17.65
C THR A 194 -27.11 -16.11 -19.14
N LEU A 195 -26.64 -14.92 -19.53
CA LEU A 195 -26.40 -14.56 -20.93
C LEU A 195 -25.02 -15.09 -21.34
N THR A 196 -24.95 -15.92 -22.37
CA THR A 196 -23.70 -16.46 -22.91
C THR A 196 -23.31 -15.73 -24.21
N LEU A 197 -22.08 -15.24 -24.28
CA LEU A 197 -21.53 -14.55 -25.46
C LEU A 197 -20.41 -15.39 -26.09
N GLY A 198 -20.65 -16.00 -27.24
CA GLY A 198 -19.74 -16.91 -27.94
C GLY A 198 -20.01 -18.39 -27.67
N CYS A 199 -19.16 -19.27 -28.22
CA CYS A 199 -19.26 -20.73 -28.05
C CYS A 199 -17.93 -21.48 -28.04
N GLY A 200 -16.82 -20.76 -27.85
CA GLY A 200 -15.45 -21.29 -27.78
C GLY A 200 -14.76 -21.41 -29.14
N ILE A 201 -15.37 -20.88 -30.19
CA ILE A 201 -14.86 -20.90 -31.55
C ILE A 201 -14.74 -19.45 -32.02
N ALA A 202 -13.51 -18.99 -32.31
CA ALA A 202 -13.23 -17.58 -32.62
C ALA A 202 -14.05 -17.02 -33.80
N ALA A 203 -14.38 -17.88 -34.78
CA ALA A 203 -15.23 -17.50 -35.91
C ALA A 203 -16.69 -17.18 -35.52
N ASN A 204 -17.11 -17.64 -34.33
CA ASN A 204 -18.46 -17.51 -33.80
C ASN A 204 -18.52 -16.56 -32.59
N ASP A 205 -17.49 -15.74 -32.39
CA ASP A 205 -17.47 -14.78 -31.30
C ASP A 205 -18.60 -13.76 -31.47
N CYS A 206 -19.21 -13.36 -30.36
CA CYS A 206 -20.20 -12.29 -30.29
C CYS A 206 -19.59 -11.09 -29.59
N PHE A 207 -19.67 -9.91 -30.20
CA PHE A 207 -19.13 -8.69 -29.63
C PHE A 207 -20.15 -8.03 -28.70
N LEU A 208 -19.71 -7.58 -27.52
CA LEU A 208 -20.49 -6.69 -26.66
C LEU A 208 -19.89 -5.30 -26.73
N THR A 209 -20.67 -4.35 -27.26
CA THR A 209 -20.29 -2.95 -27.42
C THR A 209 -21.10 -2.06 -26.48
N ILE A 210 -20.44 -1.28 -25.63
CA ILE A 210 -21.08 -0.21 -24.85
C ILE A 210 -20.68 1.13 -25.46
N GLU A 211 -21.64 1.83 -26.07
CA GLU A 211 -21.43 3.13 -26.71
C GLU A 211 -21.08 4.24 -25.68
N PRO A 212 -20.49 5.38 -26.10
CA PRO A 212 -20.03 6.38 -25.15
C PRO A 212 -21.19 6.93 -24.32
N SER A 213 -20.99 7.12 -23.02
CA SER A 213 -22.01 7.54 -22.05
C SER A 213 -23.17 6.56 -21.82
N ALA A 214 -23.18 5.39 -22.49
CA ALA A 214 -24.16 4.35 -22.21
C ALA A 214 -23.81 3.61 -20.91
N LYS A 215 -24.86 3.05 -20.27
CA LYS A 215 -24.74 2.24 -19.06
C LYS A 215 -25.36 0.88 -19.31
N LEU A 216 -24.59 -0.17 -19.03
CA LEU A 216 -25.10 -1.53 -18.94
C LEU A 216 -25.26 -1.92 -17.47
N HIS A 217 -26.49 -2.20 -17.06
CA HIS A 217 -26.81 -2.77 -15.75
C HIS A 217 -26.94 -4.29 -15.86
N LEU A 218 -26.22 -5.04 -15.03
CA LEU A 218 -26.50 -6.46 -14.81
C LEU A 218 -27.35 -6.59 -13.54
N ALA A 219 -28.60 -7.05 -13.67
CA ALA A 219 -29.50 -7.18 -12.53
C ALA A 219 -29.03 -8.25 -11.54
N ALA A 220 -29.52 -8.17 -10.30
CA ALA A 220 -29.17 -9.14 -9.26
C ALA A 220 -29.61 -10.56 -9.66
N GLY A 221 -28.71 -11.53 -9.55
CA GLY A 221 -28.97 -12.92 -9.96
C GLY A 221 -28.76 -13.20 -11.46
N SER A 222 -28.62 -12.16 -12.28
CA SER A 222 -28.25 -12.30 -13.69
C SER A 222 -26.75 -12.52 -13.84
N GLY A 223 -26.30 -13.08 -14.96
CA GLY A 223 -24.88 -13.23 -15.22
C GLY A 223 -24.54 -13.13 -16.69
N ILE A 224 -23.27 -12.87 -16.99
CA ILE A 224 -22.70 -13.00 -18.32
C ILE A 224 -21.67 -14.14 -18.28
N THR A 225 -21.88 -15.18 -19.08
CA THR A 225 -20.86 -16.17 -19.41
C THR A 225 -20.18 -15.71 -20.68
N TRP A 226 -18.87 -15.56 -20.62
CA TRP A 226 -18.11 -15.23 -21.81
C TRP A 226 -17.57 -16.52 -22.40
N MET A 227 -17.87 -16.81 -23.65
CA MET A 227 -17.38 -18.00 -24.35
C MET A 227 -16.72 -17.62 -25.68
N ASN A 228 -16.38 -16.36 -25.91
CA ASN A 228 -15.59 -15.98 -27.07
C ASN A 228 -14.18 -16.56 -26.98
N ALA A 229 -13.60 -16.99 -28.10
CA ALA A 229 -12.24 -17.52 -28.13
C ALA A 229 -11.19 -16.45 -28.52
N GLY A 230 -11.61 -15.32 -29.06
CA GLY A 230 -10.78 -14.15 -29.33
C GLY A 230 -10.70 -13.17 -28.14
N VAL A 231 -9.58 -12.44 -28.06
CA VAL A 231 -9.22 -11.57 -26.93
C VAL A 231 -9.91 -10.17 -26.99
N GLU A 232 -10.44 -9.77 -28.14
CA GLU A 232 -10.96 -8.41 -28.41
C GLU A 232 -12.50 -8.30 -28.40
N SER A 233 -13.18 -9.19 -27.70
CA SER A 233 -14.64 -9.34 -27.87
C SER A 233 -15.50 -8.40 -26.99
N PHE A 234 -14.89 -7.67 -26.06
CA PHE A 234 -15.55 -6.67 -25.20
C PHE A 234 -14.95 -5.29 -25.47
N ASP A 235 -15.71 -4.44 -26.15
CA ASP A 235 -15.30 -3.06 -26.45
C ASP A 235 -16.29 -2.11 -25.78
N THR A 236 -15.86 -1.40 -24.74
CA THR A 236 -16.55 -0.16 -24.43
C THR A 236 -15.76 0.93 -25.12
N SER A 237 -16.43 1.65 -26.00
CA SER A 237 -15.93 2.94 -26.46
C SER A 237 -15.50 3.81 -25.26
N GLU A 238 -14.55 4.74 -25.45
CA GLU A 238 -13.76 5.45 -24.42
C GLU A 238 -14.54 6.12 -23.25
N SER A 239 -15.88 6.01 -23.17
CA SER A 239 -16.70 6.56 -22.09
C SER A 239 -17.93 5.72 -21.66
N GLY A 240 -17.95 4.41 -21.88
CA GLY A 240 -19.02 3.52 -21.41
C GLY A 240 -18.94 3.15 -19.92
N ILE A 241 -20.08 2.85 -19.28
CA ILE A 241 -20.15 2.40 -17.87
C ILE A 241 -20.74 0.98 -17.78
N LEU A 242 -20.04 0.09 -17.09
CA LEU A 242 -20.54 -1.24 -16.70
C LEU A 242 -20.89 -1.25 -15.20
N ASP A 243 -22.16 -1.45 -14.86
CA ASP A 243 -22.68 -1.44 -13.48
C ASP A 243 -23.20 -2.83 -13.09
N VAL A 244 -22.41 -3.52 -12.26
CA VAL A 244 -22.63 -4.92 -11.89
C VAL A 244 -23.26 -4.99 -10.51
N LYS A 245 -24.53 -5.39 -10.43
CA LYS A 245 -25.30 -5.44 -9.17
C LYS A 245 -24.96 -6.67 -8.32
N ASN A 246 -25.35 -6.61 -7.06
CA ASN A 246 -25.12 -7.66 -6.08
C ASN A 246 -25.67 -9.02 -6.55
N GLY A 247 -24.81 -10.04 -6.49
CA GLY A 247 -25.14 -11.39 -6.93
C GLY A 247 -25.10 -11.59 -8.44
N ALA A 248 -24.74 -10.56 -9.22
CA ALA A 248 -24.42 -10.77 -10.63
C ALA A 248 -23.05 -11.43 -10.79
N ALA A 249 -22.93 -12.31 -11.79
CA ALA A 249 -21.74 -13.13 -12.00
C ALA A 249 -21.14 -12.96 -13.41
N PHE A 250 -19.81 -12.94 -13.48
CA PHE A 250 -19.07 -13.21 -14.71
C PHE A 250 -18.55 -14.64 -14.65
N ASN A 251 -19.00 -15.48 -15.58
CA ASN A 251 -18.74 -16.93 -15.58
C ASN A 251 -17.77 -17.36 -16.70
N ASP A 252 -16.87 -18.27 -16.32
CA ASP A 252 -15.81 -19.00 -17.03
C ASP A 252 -15.57 -18.68 -18.52
N PRO A 253 -14.62 -17.76 -18.81
CA PRO A 253 -14.14 -17.58 -20.17
C PRO A 253 -13.15 -18.65 -20.58
N LEU A 254 -13.28 -19.17 -21.80
CA LEU A 254 -12.30 -20.09 -22.40
C LEU A 254 -10.93 -19.42 -22.64
N THR A 255 -10.88 -18.09 -22.59
CA THR A 255 -9.71 -17.23 -22.79
C THR A 255 -9.70 -16.07 -21.77
N PRO A 256 -8.58 -15.37 -21.56
CA PRO A 256 -8.59 -14.15 -20.75
C PRO A 256 -9.59 -13.11 -21.30
N ILE A 257 -10.38 -12.50 -20.42
CA ILE A 257 -11.24 -11.35 -20.78
C ILE A 257 -10.45 -10.07 -20.54
N ASP A 258 -10.34 -9.23 -21.57
CA ASP A 258 -9.83 -7.87 -21.46
C ASP A 258 -11.00 -6.91 -21.28
N PHE A 259 -11.19 -6.40 -20.07
CA PHE A 259 -12.12 -5.30 -19.83
C PHE A 259 -11.42 -3.97 -20.13
N ASN A 260 -11.55 -3.45 -21.35
CA ASN A 260 -11.02 -2.14 -21.75
C ASN A 260 -12.12 -1.07 -21.74
N HIS A 261 -12.14 -0.21 -20.73
CA HIS A 261 -13.27 0.70 -20.51
C HIS A 261 -12.95 1.85 -19.55
N GLU A 262 -13.74 2.94 -19.57
CA GLU A 262 -13.48 4.09 -18.69
C GLU A 262 -13.84 3.79 -17.23
N THR A 263 -15.04 3.27 -16.96
CA THR A 263 -15.52 3.04 -15.58
C THR A 263 -16.29 1.72 -15.41
N MET A 264 -15.88 0.89 -14.43
CA MET A 264 -16.65 -0.27 -13.94
C MET A 264 -17.02 -0.08 -12.49
N ILE A 265 -18.27 -0.34 -12.19
CA ILE A 265 -18.83 -0.24 -10.84
C ILE A 265 -19.18 -1.65 -10.40
N LEU A 266 -18.55 -2.10 -9.32
CA LEU A 266 -18.76 -3.43 -8.73
C LEU A 266 -19.51 -3.29 -7.40
N ASP A 267 -20.74 -3.77 -7.35
CA ASP A 267 -21.57 -3.83 -6.14
C ASP A 267 -21.70 -5.31 -5.73
N SER A 268 -20.68 -5.87 -5.07
CA SER A 268 -20.61 -7.31 -4.70
C SER A 268 -20.73 -8.28 -5.89
N ALA A 269 -19.98 -8.02 -6.96
CA ALA A 269 -19.84 -8.93 -8.10
C ALA A 269 -19.09 -10.21 -7.71
N THR A 270 -19.44 -11.33 -8.36
CA THR A 270 -18.69 -12.59 -8.26
C THR A 270 -17.97 -12.87 -9.58
N PHE A 271 -16.67 -13.17 -9.50
CA PHE A 271 -15.85 -13.55 -10.66
C PHE A 271 -15.50 -15.04 -10.55
N ASP A 272 -16.28 -15.94 -11.17
CA ASP A 272 -16.07 -17.40 -11.06
C ASP A 272 -15.41 -17.99 -12.32
N GLY A 273 -14.61 -19.06 -12.17
CA GLY A 273 -14.00 -19.80 -13.31
C GLY A 273 -12.58 -20.35 -13.09
N THR A 274 -11.82 -20.61 -14.17
CA THR A 274 -10.43 -21.10 -14.13
C THR A 274 -9.36 -20.30 -14.93
N THR A 275 -9.75 -19.39 -15.83
CA THR A 275 -8.89 -18.47 -16.62
C THR A 275 -8.72 -17.04 -16.04
N SER A 276 -7.54 -16.41 -16.16
CA SER A 276 -7.26 -15.08 -15.58
C SER A 276 -8.08 -13.95 -16.22
N ILE A 277 -8.42 -12.92 -15.45
CA ILE A 277 -9.11 -11.69 -15.95
C ILE A 277 -8.09 -10.57 -16.13
N THR A 278 -8.19 -9.78 -17.20
CA THR A 278 -7.40 -8.56 -17.38
C THR A 278 -8.29 -7.32 -17.31
N LEU A 279 -7.94 -6.38 -16.46
CA LEU A 279 -8.53 -5.03 -16.42
C LEU A 279 -7.58 -4.07 -17.12
N LYS A 280 -8.07 -3.32 -18.12
CA LYS A 280 -7.24 -2.44 -18.94
C LYS A 280 -7.82 -1.03 -19.08
N ASN A 281 -7.00 0.00 -18.88
CA ASN A 281 -7.35 1.42 -19.02
C ASN A 281 -8.63 1.84 -18.26
N VAL A 282 -8.87 1.22 -17.10
CA VAL A 282 -10.15 1.32 -16.36
C VAL A 282 -10.02 1.97 -15.01
N THR A 283 -11.04 2.76 -14.66
CA THR A 283 -11.37 3.08 -13.27
C THR A 283 -12.42 2.11 -12.71
N THR A 284 -12.03 1.27 -11.75
CA THR A 284 -12.90 0.33 -11.05
C THR A 284 -13.28 0.91 -9.69
N LEU A 285 -14.59 1.04 -9.43
CA LEU A 285 -15.14 1.50 -8.16
C LEU A 285 -15.79 0.32 -7.41
N LEU A 286 -15.29 0.02 -6.21
CA LEU A 286 -15.92 -0.97 -5.32
C LEU A 286 -16.96 -0.27 -4.44
N ARG A 287 -18.24 -0.58 -4.62
CA ARG A 287 -19.33 -0.06 -3.76
C ARG A 287 -19.58 -0.90 -2.51
N ARG A 288 -19.00 -2.09 -2.48
CA ARG A 288 -19.03 -3.08 -1.38
C ARG A 288 -17.75 -3.89 -1.40
N ASP A 289 -17.54 -4.65 -0.33
CA ASP A 289 -16.45 -5.63 -0.25
C ASP A 289 -16.47 -6.58 -1.46
N LEU A 290 -15.29 -6.82 -2.01
CA LEU A 290 -15.06 -7.71 -3.13
C LEU A 290 -14.13 -8.85 -2.72
N ASN A 291 -14.56 -10.09 -2.95
CA ASN A 291 -13.75 -11.29 -2.76
C ASN A 291 -13.28 -11.79 -4.12
N LEU A 292 -11.96 -11.75 -4.35
CA LEU A 292 -11.35 -12.33 -5.53
C LEU A 292 -10.85 -13.74 -5.21
N ASN A 293 -11.43 -14.73 -5.87
CA ASN A 293 -11.03 -16.13 -5.82
C ASN A 293 -10.09 -16.53 -6.98
N ARG A 294 -9.62 -15.57 -7.79
CA ARG A 294 -8.90 -15.82 -9.05
C ARG A 294 -7.89 -14.73 -9.40
N ASP A 295 -6.89 -15.09 -10.20
CA ASP A 295 -5.84 -14.18 -10.63
C ASP A 295 -6.40 -13.07 -11.54
N ILE A 296 -6.00 -11.82 -11.27
CA ILE A 296 -6.35 -10.65 -12.07
C ILE A 296 -5.08 -9.95 -12.54
N THR A 297 -5.01 -9.60 -13.82
CA THR A 297 -4.00 -8.74 -14.42
C THR A 297 -4.52 -7.32 -14.57
N LEU A 298 -3.74 -6.32 -14.19
CA LEU A 298 -4.06 -4.91 -14.22
C LEU A 298 -3.13 -4.17 -15.18
N ASN A 299 -3.70 -3.47 -16.15
CA ASN A 299 -2.98 -2.66 -17.13
C ASN A 299 -3.56 -1.24 -17.17
N ASN A 300 -2.86 -0.23 -16.63
CA ASN A 300 -3.35 1.16 -16.55
C ASN A 300 -4.70 1.29 -15.82
N VAL A 301 -4.76 0.76 -14.59
CA VAL A 301 -6.01 0.65 -13.80
C VAL A 301 -5.98 1.58 -12.59
N ILE A 302 -7.09 2.24 -12.31
CA ILE A 302 -7.38 2.84 -11.01
C ILE A 302 -8.41 1.97 -10.30
N LEU A 303 -8.04 1.30 -9.22
CA LEU A 303 -8.96 0.53 -8.38
C LEU A 303 -9.20 1.31 -7.09
N ASN A 304 -10.40 1.88 -6.97
CA ASN A 304 -10.82 2.66 -5.81
C ASN A 304 -11.81 1.84 -4.98
N GLY A 305 -11.41 1.50 -3.76
CA GLY A 305 -12.22 0.69 -2.84
C GLY A 305 -13.39 1.44 -2.22
N GLN A 306 -13.41 2.79 -2.28
CA GLN A 306 -14.38 3.61 -1.55
C GLN A 306 -14.54 3.19 -0.08
N ASP A 307 -13.41 2.92 0.59
CA ASP A 307 -13.29 2.42 1.96
C ASP A 307 -13.76 0.97 2.18
N ASN A 308 -14.02 0.21 1.10
CA ASN A 308 -14.36 -1.21 1.16
C ASN A 308 -13.14 -2.14 1.07
N GLN A 309 -13.36 -3.41 1.37
CA GLN A 309 -12.34 -4.46 1.36
C GLN A 309 -12.19 -5.10 -0.02
N LEU A 310 -10.94 -5.31 -0.43
CA LEU A 310 -10.56 -6.23 -1.49
C LEU A 310 -9.88 -7.45 -0.87
N THR A 311 -10.58 -8.58 -0.80
CA THR A 311 -10.04 -9.81 -0.23
C THR A 311 -9.53 -10.72 -1.33
N LEU A 312 -8.25 -11.08 -1.26
CA LEU A 312 -7.67 -12.06 -2.18
C LEU A 312 -7.71 -13.45 -1.54
N ALA A 313 -8.32 -14.44 -2.20
CA ALA A 313 -8.32 -15.83 -1.73
C ALA A 313 -6.90 -16.44 -1.73
N THR A 314 -6.72 -17.60 -1.10
CA THR A 314 -5.38 -18.17 -0.81
C THR A 314 -4.48 -18.31 -2.05
N ALA A 315 -5.03 -18.77 -3.18
CA ALA A 315 -4.27 -19.00 -4.40
C ALA A 315 -4.21 -17.79 -5.35
N THR A 316 -5.01 -16.76 -5.09
CA THR A 316 -5.22 -15.61 -5.95
C THR A 316 -4.03 -14.66 -5.97
N LYS A 317 -3.74 -14.07 -7.12
CA LYS A 317 -2.72 -13.04 -7.33
C LYS A 317 -3.26 -11.85 -8.11
N LEU A 318 -2.69 -10.69 -7.84
CA LEU A 318 -2.89 -9.46 -8.60
C LEU A 318 -1.62 -9.16 -9.39
N PHE A 319 -1.68 -9.26 -10.72
CA PHE A 319 -0.58 -8.97 -11.62
C PHE A 319 -0.64 -7.54 -12.12
N VAL A 320 0.49 -6.83 -12.11
CA VAL A 320 0.68 -5.55 -12.79
C VAL A 320 1.37 -5.84 -14.12
N ASP A 321 0.74 -5.43 -15.21
CA ASP A 321 1.22 -5.74 -16.56
C ASP A 321 2.47 -4.94 -16.96
N SER A 322 3.14 -5.38 -18.04
CA SER A 322 4.29 -4.69 -18.61
C SER A 322 3.95 -3.26 -19.02
N GLY A 323 4.72 -2.29 -18.53
CA GLY A 323 4.57 -0.86 -18.79
C GLY A 323 3.35 -0.21 -18.14
N ALA A 324 2.56 -0.98 -17.38
CA ALA A 324 1.32 -0.50 -16.78
C ALA A 324 1.56 0.40 -15.56
N THR A 325 0.70 1.39 -15.38
CA THR A 325 0.61 2.14 -14.11
C THR A 325 -0.70 1.80 -13.41
N VAL A 326 -0.62 1.22 -12.22
CA VAL A 326 -1.79 0.82 -11.43
C VAL A 326 -1.91 1.71 -10.20
N SER A 327 -3.11 2.20 -9.89
CA SER A 327 -3.39 2.95 -8.67
C SER A 327 -4.40 2.19 -7.82
N LEU A 328 -4.04 1.88 -6.57
CA LEU A 328 -4.97 1.37 -5.56
C LEU A 328 -5.31 2.51 -4.60
N GLN A 329 -6.60 2.77 -4.39
CA GLN A 329 -7.07 3.94 -3.65
C GLN A 329 -8.15 3.59 -2.63
N ASN A 330 -8.10 4.19 -1.43
CA ASN A 330 -9.14 4.11 -0.37
C ASN A 330 -9.66 2.68 -0.17
N LEU A 331 -8.78 1.73 0.15
CA LEU A 331 -9.16 0.31 0.22
C LEU A 331 -8.38 -0.48 1.27
N ASP A 332 -9.07 -1.47 1.85
CA ASP A 332 -8.48 -2.48 2.73
C ASP A 332 -8.13 -3.73 1.88
N LEU A 333 -6.85 -3.95 1.58
CA LEU A 333 -6.40 -5.12 0.83
C LEU A 333 -6.11 -6.27 1.80
N VAL A 334 -7.03 -7.24 1.85
CA VAL A 334 -6.99 -8.35 2.80
C VAL A 334 -6.30 -9.56 2.17
N ASN A 335 -5.47 -10.23 2.97
CA ASN A 335 -4.64 -11.38 2.58
C ASN A 335 -3.65 -11.06 1.46
N ALA A 336 -3.13 -9.84 1.40
CA ALA A 336 -2.27 -9.36 0.31
C ALA A 336 -0.90 -10.06 0.21
N THR A 337 -0.47 -10.77 1.24
CA THR A 337 0.89 -11.29 1.37
C THR A 337 1.31 -12.16 0.19
N ASN A 338 2.36 -11.72 -0.53
CA ASN A 338 2.92 -12.39 -1.72
C ASN A 338 1.97 -12.50 -2.93
N LYS A 339 0.89 -11.71 -2.97
CA LYS A 339 -0.13 -11.78 -4.02
C LYS A 339 -0.03 -10.70 -5.07
N ILE A 340 0.56 -9.53 -4.78
CA ILE A 340 0.84 -8.54 -5.83
C ILE A 340 2.13 -8.93 -6.57
N ARG A 341 2.03 -9.12 -7.89
CA ARG A 341 3.10 -9.55 -8.78
C ARG A 341 3.23 -8.57 -9.93
N PHE A 342 4.43 -8.42 -10.47
CA PHE A 342 4.70 -7.60 -11.64
C PHE A 342 5.18 -8.53 -12.75
N ASN A 343 4.65 -8.35 -13.96
CA ASN A 343 5.06 -9.16 -15.11
C ASN A 343 6.51 -8.86 -15.52
N ASP A 344 6.94 -7.61 -15.40
CA ASP A 344 8.32 -7.19 -15.68
C ASP A 344 8.74 -5.90 -14.94
N ALA A 345 9.86 -5.33 -15.38
CA ALA A 345 10.50 -4.19 -14.77
C ALA A 345 9.88 -2.81 -15.02
N SER A 346 8.89 -2.73 -15.89
CA SER A 346 8.35 -1.47 -16.37
C SER A 346 7.00 -1.11 -15.73
N GLY A 347 6.36 -2.07 -15.05
CA GLY A 347 5.12 -1.84 -14.31
C GLY A 347 5.32 -1.02 -13.03
N LYS A 348 4.28 -0.25 -12.65
CA LYS A 348 4.26 0.63 -11.48
C LYS A 348 2.98 0.44 -10.67
N ILE A 349 3.09 0.58 -9.34
CA ILE A 349 1.91 0.66 -8.46
C ILE A 349 1.97 1.92 -7.58
N TRP A 350 0.85 2.63 -7.53
CA TRP A 350 0.57 3.74 -6.64
C TRP A 350 -0.40 3.27 -5.56
N LEU A 351 -0.08 3.57 -4.31
CA LEU A 351 -0.92 3.27 -3.16
C LEU A 351 -1.33 4.60 -2.50
N ASP A 352 -2.64 4.84 -2.43
CA ASP A 352 -3.25 6.06 -1.86
C ASP A 352 -4.33 5.66 -0.85
N ASP A 353 -4.11 5.93 0.44
CA ASP A 353 -5.03 5.51 1.52
C ASP A 353 -5.38 4.01 1.45
N VAL A 354 -4.34 3.18 1.31
CA VAL A 354 -4.47 1.73 1.26
C VAL A 354 -3.99 1.13 2.57
N LYS A 355 -4.81 0.25 3.14
CA LYS A 355 -4.44 -0.57 4.28
C LYS A 355 -4.13 -1.99 3.82
N LEU A 356 -2.89 -2.42 4.01
CA LEU A 356 -2.46 -3.78 3.71
C LEU A 356 -2.63 -4.64 4.97
N ASP A 357 -3.63 -5.53 4.96
CA ASP A 357 -3.89 -6.47 6.04
C ASP A 357 -3.42 -7.89 5.69
N SER A 358 -2.83 -8.59 6.66
CA SER A 358 -2.21 -9.90 6.46
C SER A 358 -2.47 -10.85 7.62
N ASP A 359 -2.51 -12.15 7.30
CA ASP A 359 -2.19 -13.19 8.25
C ASP A 359 -0.76 -12.97 8.79
N ILE A 360 -0.64 -12.97 10.12
CA ILE A 360 0.41 -12.37 10.97
C ILE A 360 1.85 -12.91 10.75
N TYR A 361 2.08 -13.77 9.75
CA TYR A 361 3.26 -14.64 9.66
C TYR A 361 4.09 -14.53 8.37
N SER A 362 3.81 -13.63 7.43
CA SER A 362 4.64 -13.51 6.22
C SER A 362 4.79 -12.07 5.70
N PRO A 363 6.01 -11.66 5.31
CA PRO A 363 6.25 -10.33 4.76
C PRO A 363 5.64 -10.19 3.36
N PHE A 364 5.14 -9.01 3.06
CA PHE A 364 4.70 -8.60 1.73
C PHE A 364 5.93 -8.46 0.82
N TYR A 365 6.12 -9.42 -0.09
CA TYR A 365 7.17 -9.37 -1.10
C TYR A 365 6.62 -8.75 -2.39
N ILE A 366 7.14 -7.58 -2.74
CA ILE A 366 6.84 -6.93 -4.01
C ILE A 366 8.05 -7.11 -4.93
N SER A 367 7.83 -7.43 -6.19
CA SER A 367 8.93 -7.54 -7.17
C SER A 367 9.55 -6.15 -7.47
N PRO A 368 10.83 -6.06 -7.84
CA PRO A 368 11.64 -4.86 -7.63
C PRO A 368 11.56 -3.82 -8.75
N TYR A 369 10.42 -3.12 -8.95
CA TYR A 369 10.31 -2.29 -10.17
C TYR A 369 9.78 -0.85 -10.03
N SER A 370 8.76 -0.54 -9.23
CA SER A 370 8.54 0.81 -8.64
C SER A 370 7.26 0.88 -7.80
N ILE A 371 7.38 1.41 -6.58
CA ILE A 371 6.23 1.76 -5.73
C ILE A 371 6.38 3.23 -5.37
N GLU A 372 5.31 3.99 -5.54
CA GLU A 372 5.25 5.39 -5.16
C GLU A 372 4.04 5.60 -4.24
N PHE A 373 4.27 6.26 -3.11
CA PHE A 373 3.21 6.65 -2.18
C PHE A 373 2.87 8.10 -2.44
N THR A 374 1.62 8.35 -2.81
CA THR A 374 1.16 9.68 -3.19
C THR A 374 0.53 10.44 -2.02
N ASN A 375 0.15 9.75 -0.93
CA ASN A 375 -0.59 10.34 0.20
C ASN A 375 -0.17 9.78 1.58
N SER A 376 -0.47 10.54 2.64
CA SER A 376 0.10 10.35 3.99
C SER A 376 -0.54 9.29 4.87
N ASP A 377 -1.57 8.60 4.38
CA ASP A 377 -2.48 7.82 5.24
C ASP A 377 -2.37 6.29 5.01
N CYS A 378 -1.40 5.83 4.22
CA CYS A 378 -1.16 4.40 4.00
C CYS A 378 -0.76 3.65 5.29
N MET A 379 -1.35 2.47 5.54
CA MET A 379 -1.09 1.62 6.72
C MET A 379 -0.51 0.25 6.36
N PHE A 380 0.52 -0.19 7.09
CA PHE A 380 1.13 -1.50 6.93
C PHE A 380 1.00 -2.32 8.22
N ASN A 381 0.04 -3.26 8.26
CA ASN A 381 0.00 -4.24 9.35
C ASN A 381 0.90 -5.46 9.05
N ALA A 382 1.14 -5.75 7.77
CA ALA A 382 2.06 -6.79 7.30
C ALA A 382 3.53 -6.36 7.41
N GLY A 383 4.45 -7.32 7.36
CA GLY A 383 5.87 -7.00 7.12
C GLY A 383 6.09 -6.48 5.70
N LEU A 384 7.13 -5.69 5.48
CA LEU A 384 7.53 -5.10 4.20
C LEU A 384 9.02 -5.40 3.96
N THR A 385 9.35 -6.05 2.85
CA THR A 385 10.73 -6.11 2.35
C THR A 385 10.89 -5.09 1.24
N LEU A 386 11.80 -4.13 1.40
CA LEU A 386 12.07 -3.11 0.39
C LEU A 386 12.58 -3.80 -0.88
N PRO A 387 11.90 -3.58 -2.02
CA PRO A 387 12.29 -4.24 -3.26
C PRO A 387 13.19 -3.32 -4.12
N VAL A 388 13.20 -2.03 -3.81
CA VAL A 388 14.03 -0.97 -4.39
C VAL A 388 14.23 0.13 -3.33
N ASN A 389 15.03 1.14 -3.64
CA ASN A 389 15.06 2.36 -2.82
C ASN A 389 13.67 3.01 -2.81
N LEU A 390 13.18 3.36 -1.62
CA LEU A 390 11.79 3.76 -1.40
C LEU A 390 11.71 5.08 -0.65
N SER A 391 10.86 6.00 -1.09
CA SER A 391 10.47 7.16 -0.28
C SER A 391 9.22 6.80 0.52
N TYR A 392 9.23 6.98 1.83
CA TYR A 392 8.12 6.66 2.72
C TYR A 392 7.38 7.92 3.16
N VAL A 393 6.05 7.88 3.01
CA VAL A 393 5.12 8.88 3.54
C VAL A 393 4.00 8.11 4.25
N SER A 394 3.96 8.17 5.57
CA SER A 394 2.81 7.69 6.34
C SER A 394 2.78 8.31 7.74
N LYS A 395 1.57 8.55 8.26
CA LYS A 395 1.32 8.98 9.64
C LYS A 395 0.97 7.82 10.59
N PHE A 396 0.87 6.60 10.08
CA PHE A 396 0.32 5.47 10.82
C PHE A 396 1.38 4.45 11.26
N PRO A 397 1.11 3.67 12.32
CA PRO A 397 2.04 2.67 12.83
C PRO A 397 2.25 1.50 11.85
N PHE A 398 3.52 1.16 11.61
CA PHE A 398 3.97 -0.03 10.92
C PHE A 398 3.94 -1.24 11.87
N GLY A 399 3.08 -2.22 11.61
CA GLY A 399 2.79 -3.36 12.49
C GLY A 399 3.65 -4.60 12.27
N GLY A 400 4.31 -4.75 11.11
CA GLY A 400 5.07 -5.96 10.75
C GLY A 400 6.60 -5.80 10.80
N THR A 401 7.32 -6.69 10.10
CA THR A 401 8.78 -6.60 9.94
C THR A 401 9.18 -5.75 8.74
N LEU A 402 9.98 -4.70 8.92
CA LEU A 402 10.56 -3.87 7.86
C LEU A 402 11.97 -4.39 7.52
N SER A 403 12.13 -4.98 6.34
CA SER A 403 13.40 -5.48 5.81
C SER A 403 13.94 -4.56 4.74
N PHE A 404 15.18 -4.10 4.90
CA PHE A 404 15.80 -3.17 3.95
C PHE A 404 16.31 -3.86 2.70
N ASN A 405 16.69 -5.14 2.77
CA ASN A 405 17.19 -5.91 1.64
C ASN A 405 18.26 -5.16 0.82
N GLU A 406 19.21 -4.50 1.51
CA GLU A 406 20.27 -3.69 0.90
C GLU A 406 19.82 -2.43 0.14
N HIS A 407 18.57 -2.01 0.32
CA HIS A 407 18.01 -0.78 -0.26
C HIS A 407 17.87 0.36 0.77
N ASN A 408 17.69 1.57 0.25
CA ASN A 408 17.55 2.79 1.04
C ASN A 408 16.08 3.13 1.29
N LEU A 409 15.74 3.48 2.53
CA LEU A 409 14.46 4.09 2.90
C LEU A 409 14.65 5.59 3.14
N THR A 410 14.00 6.44 2.34
CA THR A 410 13.98 7.90 2.54
C THR A 410 12.70 8.30 3.24
N LEU A 411 12.82 8.87 4.43
CA LEU A 411 11.67 9.32 5.23
C LEU A 411 11.25 10.74 4.82
N SER A 412 10.04 10.87 4.28
CA SER A 412 9.38 12.15 4.01
C SER A 412 8.39 12.54 5.11
N SER A 413 8.12 11.64 6.06
CA SER A 413 7.40 11.84 7.32
C SER A 413 8.08 11.03 8.44
N ASP A 414 7.65 11.22 9.69
CA ASP A 414 8.10 10.34 10.78
C ASP A 414 7.66 8.89 10.54
N LEU A 415 8.49 7.93 10.94
CA LEU A 415 8.17 6.51 10.89
C LEU A 415 7.74 6.05 12.29
N ILE A 416 6.54 5.51 12.41
CA ILE A 416 6.06 4.93 13.66
C ILE A 416 6.11 3.41 13.53
N MET A 417 7.03 2.74 14.22
CA MET A 417 7.01 1.29 14.36
C MET A 417 6.04 0.94 15.50
N GLY A 418 4.93 0.26 15.17
CA GLY A 418 3.90 -0.17 16.12
C GLY A 418 4.43 -1.16 17.17
N ALA A 419 3.57 -1.57 18.10
CA ALA A 419 3.97 -2.49 19.19
C ALA A 419 4.51 -3.84 18.68
N ASN A 420 4.01 -4.29 17.52
CA ASN A 420 4.47 -5.50 16.83
C ASN A 420 5.49 -5.20 15.71
N GLY A 421 5.73 -3.92 15.39
CA GLY A 421 6.64 -3.50 14.34
C GLY A 421 8.09 -3.86 14.68
N ARG A 422 8.82 -4.45 13.73
CA ARG A 422 10.22 -4.89 13.90
C ARG A 422 11.08 -4.39 12.73
N LEU A 423 12.31 -3.98 12.99
CA LEU A 423 13.33 -3.93 11.94
C LEU A 423 13.87 -5.34 11.69
N ASP A 424 14.07 -5.72 10.43
CA ASP A 424 14.67 -7.00 10.05
C ASP A 424 16.14 -7.07 10.48
N SER A 425 16.47 -8.08 11.27
CA SER A 425 17.82 -8.30 11.79
C SER A 425 18.72 -9.12 10.85
N THR A 426 18.27 -9.44 9.63
CA THR A 426 19.03 -10.29 8.69
C THR A 426 19.74 -9.53 7.58
N THR A 427 19.30 -8.31 7.27
CA THR A 427 19.85 -7.47 6.19
C THR A 427 20.41 -6.15 6.72
N ASN A 428 21.41 -5.58 6.04
CA ASN A 428 21.85 -4.21 6.31
C ASN A 428 20.81 -3.23 5.77
N GLY A 429 20.69 -2.08 6.42
CA GLY A 429 19.74 -1.03 6.02
C GLY A 429 20.38 0.33 5.92
N THR A 430 19.87 1.15 5.00
CA THR A 430 20.20 2.58 4.95
C THR A 430 18.92 3.39 5.10
N ILE A 431 18.93 4.35 6.02
CA ILE A 431 17.85 5.32 6.22
C ILE A 431 18.36 6.72 5.88
N SER A 432 17.57 7.45 5.12
CA SER A 432 17.73 8.86 4.77
C SER A 432 16.49 9.63 5.18
N THR A 433 16.56 10.96 5.18
CA THR A 433 15.39 11.84 5.25
C THR A 433 15.28 12.62 3.95
N ASP A 434 14.11 13.19 3.69
CA ASP A 434 13.85 14.07 2.55
C ASP A 434 14.78 15.31 2.52
N ALA A 435 15.18 15.84 3.68
CA ALA A 435 16.23 16.84 3.83
C ALA A 435 16.83 16.85 5.25
N ASP A 436 18.10 17.27 5.40
CA ASP A 436 18.73 17.44 6.73
C ASP A 436 18.01 18.47 7.62
N ALA A 437 17.37 19.46 7.01
CA ALA A 437 16.59 20.49 7.70
C ALA A 437 15.26 19.95 8.25
N ASN A 438 14.76 18.87 7.66
CA ASN A 438 13.54 18.19 8.09
C ASN A 438 13.94 17.09 9.07
N LEU A 439 14.07 17.44 10.33
CA LEU A 439 14.40 16.48 11.38
C LEU A 439 13.26 15.44 11.47
N ARG A 440 13.53 14.21 11.05
CA ARG A 440 12.59 13.08 11.11
C ARG A 440 12.89 12.19 12.32
N SER A 441 11.84 11.54 12.81
CA SER A 441 11.93 10.59 13.91
C SER A 441 11.48 9.20 13.49
N ILE A 442 12.10 8.18 14.08
CA ILE A 442 11.59 6.81 14.09
C ILE A 442 11.18 6.48 15.52
N PHE A 443 9.89 6.19 15.73
CA PHE A 443 9.34 5.81 17.02
C PHE A 443 9.23 4.30 17.13
N PHE A 444 9.86 3.68 18.12
CA PHE A 444 9.77 2.24 18.38
C PHE A 444 8.82 1.95 19.53
N ASN A 445 7.58 1.58 19.24
CA ASN A 445 6.58 1.29 20.27
C ASN A 445 6.67 -0.13 20.86
N GLY A 446 7.48 -1.00 20.25
CA GLY A 446 7.84 -2.35 20.73
C GLY A 446 9.36 -2.55 20.80
N ASP A 447 9.80 -3.55 21.57
CA ASP A 447 11.22 -3.90 21.69
C ASP A 447 11.82 -4.32 20.35
N GLN A 448 12.99 -3.75 20.02
CA GLN A 448 13.72 -4.01 18.78
C GLN A 448 14.93 -4.91 19.05
N SER A 449 15.20 -5.83 18.11
CA SER A 449 16.41 -6.65 18.09
C SER A 449 16.98 -6.59 16.68
N PHE A 450 18.11 -5.91 16.50
CA PHE A 450 18.70 -5.60 15.20
C PHE A 450 20.19 -5.91 15.20
N SER A 451 20.57 -7.06 14.63
CA SER A 451 21.95 -7.57 14.66
C SER A 451 22.80 -7.20 13.43
N LYS A 452 22.36 -6.22 12.64
CA LYS A 452 23.03 -5.77 11.40
C LYS A 452 23.42 -4.30 11.47
N SER A 453 23.99 -3.77 10.39
CA SER A 453 24.38 -2.36 10.33
C SER A 453 23.23 -1.50 9.79
N LEU A 454 22.88 -0.46 10.53
CA LEU A 454 21.92 0.56 10.15
C LEU A 454 22.65 1.85 9.81
N LYS A 455 22.75 2.16 8.52
CA LYS A 455 23.39 3.36 8.03
C LYS A 455 22.42 4.54 7.98
N LEU A 456 22.85 5.70 8.48
CA LEU A 456 22.07 6.94 8.52
C LEU A 456 22.75 8.00 7.65
N ASN A 457 22.09 8.43 6.57
CA ASN A 457 22.63 9.39 5.61
C ASN A 457 22.25 10.85 5.91
N ASN A 458 21.29 11.08 6.81
CA ASN A 458 20.81 12.41 7.20
C ASN A 458 20.66 12.50 8.72
N ASN A 459 20.34 13.70 9.21
CA ASN A 459 19.98 13.91 10.61
C ASN A 459 18.73 13.08 10.97
N LEU A 460 18.78 12.33 12.08
CA LEU A 460 17.69 11.44 12.47
C LEU A 460 17.56 11.30 13.99
N ILE A 461 16.32 11.20 14.47
CA ILE A 461 16.00 10.80 15.85
C ILE A 461 15.53 9.35 15.84
N LEU A 462 16.13 8.51 16.69
CA LEU A 462 15.60 7.20 17.05
C LEU A 462 15.02 7.31 18.46
N ASP A 463 13.70 7.30 18.57
CA ASP A 463 12.99 7.34 19.86
C ASP A 463 12.48 5.94 20.19
N GLY A 464 13.04 5.33 21.24
CA GLY A 464 12.64 3.99 21.66
C GLY A 464 11.36 3.95 22.46
N ASN A 465 10.71 5.08 22.75
CA ASN A 465 9.47 5.16 23.53
C ASN A 465 9.47 4.30 24.81
N LYS A 466 10.58 4.35 25.54
CA LYS A 466 10.92 3.58 26.76
C LYS A 466 11.06 2.07 26.56
N ARG A 467 11.26 1.62 25.32
CA ARG A 467 11.51 0.22 24.94
C ARG A 467 13.00 -0.09 24.86
N THR A 468 13.29 -1.37 24.70
CA THR A 468 14.64 -1.88 24.48
C THR A 468 14.98 -1.84 23.00
N PHE A 469 16.17 -1.33 22.67
CA PHE A 469 16.79 -1.48 21.37
C PHE A 469 18.05 -2.34 21.53
N ASP A 470 18.03 -3.57 21.03
CA ASP A 470 19.12 -4.54 21.18
C ASP A 470 19.89 -4.68 19.86
N LEU A 471 21.16 -4.28 19.84
CA LEU A 471 22.06 -4.40 18.70
C LEU A 471 22.72 -5.80 18.61
N GLY A 472 22.49 -6.68 19.58
CA GLY A 472 23.11 -7.99 19.64
C GLY A 472 24.65 -7.92 19.68
N THR A 473 25.30 -8.93 19.10
CA THR A 473 26.77 -9.06 19.12
C THR A 473 27.46 -8.42 17.91
N THR A 474 26.71 -8.13 16.85
CA THR A 474 27.25 -7.66 15.56
C THR A 474 26.58 -6.40 15.02
N GLY A 475 25.46 -5.96 15.61
CA GLY A 475 24.74 -4.78 15.12
C GLY A 475 25.55 -3.50 15.33
N SER A 476 25.36 -2.55 14.41
CA SER A 476 25.95 -1.21 14.47
C SER A 476 25.00 -0.15 13.92
N ILE A 477 25.19 1.09 14.34
CA ILE A 477 24.56 2.27 13.73
C ILE A 477 25.67 3.13 13.12
N ASP A 478 25.64 3.30 11.80
CA ASP A 478 26.68 4.00 11.06
C ASP A 478 26.17 5.37 10.59
N VAL A 479 26.68 6.45 11.17
CA VAL A 479 26.24 7.82 10.88
C VAL A 479 27.16 8.46 9.84
N ALA A 480 26.60 8.93 8.72
CA ALA A 480 27.37 9.58 7.67
C ALA A 480 28.02 10.91 8.13
N THR A 481 29.08 11.34 7.44
CA THR A 481 29.84 12.57 7.70
C THR A 481 28.95 13.80 7.86
N GLY A 482 29.20 14.57 8.92
CA GLY A 482 28.53 15.84 9.23
C GLY A 482 27.08 15.69 9.68
N LYS A 483 26.61 14.46 9.98
CA LYS A 483 25.22 14.20 10.35
C LYS A 483 25.05 14.07 11.86
N THR A 484 23.81 14.22 12.32
CA THR A 484 23.43 14.14 13.73
C THR A 484 22.49 12.97 13.97
N LEU A 485 22.86 12.09 14.91
CA LEU A 485 21.98 11.04 15.43
C LEU A 485 21.56 11.42 16.86
N THR A 486 20.27 11.36 17.14
CA THR A 486 19.75 11.43 18.51
C THR A 486 19.12 10.10 18.89
N LEU A 487 19.61 9.45 19.94
CA LEU A 487 18.96 8.32 20.57
C LEU A 487 18.18 8.82 21.78
N LYS A 488 16.90 8.45 21.85
CA LYS A 488 15.98 9.02 22.83
C LYS A 488 15.11 7.96 23.50
N ASN A 489 14.84 8.14 24.79
CA ASN A 489 13.88 7.36 25.57
C ASN A 489 14.02 5.84 25.36
N MET A 490 15.19 5.25 25.57
CA MET A 490 15.40 3.82 25.28
C MET A 490 16.37 3.15 26.22
N THR A 491 16.25 1.83 26.33
CA THR A 491 17.34 0.99 26.86
C THR A 491 18.10 0.42 25.68
N LEU A 492 19.34 0.85 25.48
CA LEU A 492 20.21 0.32 24.43
C LEU A 492 21.01 -0.87 24.99
N LYS A 493 20.98 -1.99 24.27
CA LYS A 493 21.73 -3.23 24.56
C LYS A 493 22.61 -3.62 23.38
N GLY A 494 23.67 -4.34 23.67
CA GLY A 494 24.55 -4.96 22.68
C GLY A 494 25.90 -5.29 23.30
N SER A 495 26.63 -6.22 22.70
CA SER A 495 27.98 -6.60 23.13
C SER A 495 29.04 -6.23 22.08
N ASN A 496 28.63 -5.53 21.02
CA ASN A 496 29.55 -5.05 20.00
C ASN A 496 30.28 -3.80 20.51
N ALA A 497 31.61 -3.87 20.51
CA ALA A 497 32.44 -2.73 20.85
C ALA A 497 32.30 -1.57 19.85
N ALA A 498 31.82 -1.82 18.63
CA ALA A 498 31.61 -0.79 17.59
C ALA A 498 30.12 -0.61 17.27
N TRP A 499 29.28 -0.53 18.32
CA TRP A 499 27.83 -0.41 18.17
C TRP A 499 27.38 0.90 17.50
N VAL A 500 28.23 1.94 17.50
CA VAL A 500 28.02 3.17 16.75
C VAL A 500 29.31 3.62 16.07
N ALA A 501 29.23 3.91 14.77
CA ALA A 501 30.31 4.49 13.98
C ALA A 501 29.90 5.88 13.50
N LEU A 502 30.64 6.92 13.90
CA LEU A 502 30.34 8.30 13.55
C LEU A 502 31.33 8.78 12.47
N GLY A 503 30.80 9.20 11.32
CA GLY A 503 31.59 9.85 10.28
C GLY A 503 32.16 11.19 10.73
N ALA A 504 33.11 11.73 9.97
CA ALA A 504 33.79 12.98 10.32
C ALA A 504 32.81 14.15 10.56
N GLY A 505 33.04 14.97 11.58
CA GLY A 505 32.17 16.09 11.96
C GLY A 505 30.74 15.74 12.41
N SER A 506 30.42 14.45 12.58
CA SER A 506 29.09 14.00 13.02
C SER A 506 28.91 14.10 14.53
N LYS A 507 27.66 14.08 14.99
CA LYS A 507 27.30 14.18 16.40
C LYS A 507 26.35 13.07 16.84
N LEU A 508 26.55 12.58 18.07
CA LEU A 508 25.62 11.69 18.77
C LEU A 508 25.06 12.40 20.01
N TYR A 509 23.73 12.49 20.08
CA TYR A 509 22.98 12.94 21.25
C TYR A 509 22.30 11.75 21.92
N LEU A 510 22.42 11.66 23.25
CA LEU A 510 21.69 10.69 24.06
C LEU A 510 20.73 11.42 25.00
N GLU A 511 19.44 11.14 24.89
CA GLU A 511 18.38 11.75 25.71
C GLU A 511 17.56 10.69 26.44
N ASN A 512 17.69 10.61 27.77
CA ASN A 512 16.97 9.60 28.56
C ASN A 512 17.23 8.17 28.04
N VAL A 513 18.52 7.86 27.83
CA VAL A 513 18.99 6.56 27.36
C VAL A 513 19.67 5.79 28.48
N VAL A 514 19.32 4.52 28.63
CA VAL A 514 20.01 3.58 29.50
C VAL A 514 20.94 2.72 28.64
N LEU A 515 22.25 2.85 28.84
CA LEU A 515 23.24 1.96 28.23
C LEU A 515 23.40 0.72 29.12
N ALA A 516 22.81 -0.39 28.70
CA ALA A 516 22.90 -1.66 29.40
C ALA A 516 24.29 -2.30 29.25
N ARG A 517 24.64 -3.22 30.18
CA ARG A 517 25.96 -3.89 30.24
C ARG A 517 26.38 -4.42 28.86
N ASP A 518 27.68 -4.33 28.57
CA ASP A 518 28.40 -4.88 27.40
C ASP A 518 28.57 -3.95 26.18
N LEU A 519 28.04 -2.72 26.21
CA LEU A 519 28.34 -1.71 25.18
C LEU A 519 29.62 -0.93 25.51
N SER A 520 30.74 -1.23 24.84
CA SER A 520 31.90 -0.34 24.78
C SER A 520 31.86 0.48 23.49
N SER A 521 32.35 1.72 23.50
CA SER A 521 32.47 2.54 22.28
C SER A 521 33.88 2.40 21.71
N THR A 522 34.01 1.78 20.55
CA THR A 522 35.21 1.72 19.71
C THR A 522 34.84 2.19 18.31
N GLY A 523 35.59 3.13 17.73
CA GLY A 523 35.37 3.57 16.35
C GLY A 523 34.99 5.04 16.09
N MET A 524 35.23 5.97 17.01
CA MET A 524 34.92 7.40 16.77
C MET A 524 36.07 8.12 16.07
N THR A 525 35.80 8.81 14.96
CA THR A 525 36.85 9.34 14.07
C THR A 525 37.09 10.85 14.15
N ASP A 526 36.43 11.65 15.00
CA ASP A 526 36.71 13.11 15.15
C ASP A 526 36.60 13.72 16.57
N GLU A 527 37.13 14.94 16.71
CA GLU A 527 37.61 15.60 17.94
C GLU A 527 36.53 16.06 18.97
N TYR A 528 35.22 15.94 18.68
CA TYR A 528 34.12 16.41 19.55
C TYR A 528 32.79 15.61 19.40
N ALA A 529 32.84 14.29 19.31
CA ALA A 529 31.76 13.50 18.67
C ALA A 529 30.54 13.14 19.54
N ILE A 530 30.59 13.26 20.88
CA ILE A 530 29.44 12.96 21.75
C ILE A 530 29.16 14.17 22.63
N GLU A 531 27.92 14.62 22.59
CA GLU A 531 27.38 15.61 23.52
C GLU A 531 26.25 14.92 24.31
N TYR A 532 26.55 14.50 25.53
CA TYR A 532 25.54 13.96 26.44
C TYR A 532 24.77 15.15 27.01
N THR A 533 23.60 15.49 26.46
CA THR A 533 22.94 16.78 26.75
C THR A 533 21.74 16.69 27.68
N ASN A 534 21.43 15.52 28.25
CA ASN A 534 20.20 15.37 29.04
C ASN A 534 20.39 14.70 30.40
N THR A 535 19.48 15.03 31.32
CA THR A 535 19.67 14.89 32.77
C THR A 535 19.56 13.46 33.29
N ASP A 536 19.00 12.54 32.52
CA ASP A 536 18.52 11.25 33.03
C ASP A 536 19.21 10.02 32.40
N CYS A 537 20.29 10.21 31.62
CA CYS A 537 21.01 9.09 31.00
C CYS A 537 21.73 8.22 32.05
N VAL A 538 21.64 6.89 31.93
CA VAL A 538 22.25 5.94 32.89
C VAL A 538 23.30 5.09 32.17
N PHE A 539 24.54 5.17 32.64
CA PHE A 539 25.68 4.40 32.14
C PHE A 539 25.92 3.24 33.10
N ASN A 540 25.56 2.00 32.74
CA ASN A 540 25.81 0.83 33.61
C ASN A 540 27.00 -0.03 33.15
N ALA A 541 27.33 0.01 31.86
CA ALA A 541 28.41 -0.76 31.25
C ALA A 541 29.81 -0.14 31.42
N GLY A 542 29.88 1.14 31.83
CA GLY A 542 31.07 1.96 31.64
C GLY A 542 31.08 2.67 30.29
N LEU A 543 32.13 3.43 30.03
CA LEU A 543 32.36 4.23 28.83
C LEU A 543 33.88 4.32 28.60
N THR A 544 34.37 3.93 27.42
CA THR A 544 35.77 4.14 27.04
C THR A 544 35.83 5.23 25.98
N LEU A 545 36.47 6.35 26.30
CA LEU A 545 36.68 7.44 25.36
C LEU A 545 37.56 6.95 24.21
N GLN A 546 37.17 7.29 22.98
CA GLN A 546 37.95 6.99 21.78
C GLN A 546 38.61 8.24 21.20
N LYS A 547 38.13 9.42 21.61
CA LYS A 547 38.60 10.77 21.29
C LYS A 547 38.14 11.76 22.35
N ASN A 548 38.61 13.00 22.24
CA ASN A 548 38.18 14.09 23.10
C ASN A 548 36.65 14.25 23.02
N SER A 549 35.99 14.34 24.17
CA SER A 549 34.52 14.30 24.29
C SER A 549 34.01 15.31 25.30
N SER A 550 32.77 15.78 25.12
CA SER A 550 32.07 16.61 26.11
C SER A 550 31.01 15.78 26.83
N PHE A 551 30.90 15.96 28.15
CA PHE A 551 30.02 15.16 28.99
C PHE A 551 29.16 16.02 29.89
N ALA A 552 27.84 15.87 29.74
CA ALA A 552 26.87 16.32 30.72
C ALA A 552 25.98 15.14 31.15
N SER A 553 25.90 14.91 32.45
CA SER A 553 24.98 13.94 33.05
C SER A 553 24.62 14.44 34.44
N LYS A 554 23.34 14.41 34.81
CA LYS A 554 22.91 14.61 36.21
C LYS A 554 22.71 13.29 36.96
N SER A 555 22.68 12.18 36.23
CA SER A 555 22.60 10.84 36.78
C SER A 555 23.98 10.32 37.21
N PRO A 556 24.07 9.58 38.33
CA PRO A 556 25.32 8.93 38.73
C PRO A 556 25.84 7.96 37.67
N PHE A 557 27.10 8.13 37.27
CA PHE A 557 27.80 7.26 36.34
C PHE A 557 28.10 5.90 36.97
N GLY A 558 27.72 4.81 36.31
CA GLY A 558 28.03 3.43 36.69
C GLY A 558 29.01 2.76 35.72
N GLY A 559 29.71 1.73 36.20
CA GLY A 559 30.74 1.03 35.41
C GLY A 559 32.04 1.83 35.32
N THR A 560 32.90 1.47 34.36
CA THR A 560 34.24 2.06 34.22
C THR A 560 34.27 3.19 33.18
N LEU A 561 34.63 4.41 33.57
CA LEU A 561 34.90 5.52 32.67
C LEU A 561 36.40 5.54 32.32
N SER A 562 36.76 5.04 31.14
CA SER A 562 38.12 4.99 30.65
C SER A 562 38.47 6.17 29.75
N PHE A 563 39.52 6.90 30.12
CA PHE A 563 39.97 8.06 29.33
C PHE A 563 40.73 7.65 28.07
N ASN A 564 41.40 6.50 28.08
CA ASN A 564 42.18 5.98 26.96
C ASN A 564 43.08 7.04 26.28
N GLU A 565 43.80 7.84 27.08
CA GLU A 565 44.66 8.94 26.61
C GLU A 565 43.94 10.17 26.02
N HIS A 566 42.62 10.25 26.18
CA HIS A 566 41.80 11.35 25.66
C HIS A 566 41.30 12.31 26.76
N LYS A 567 40.76 13.45 26.30
CA LYS A 567 40.19 14.52 27.11
C LYS A 567 38.68 14.36 27.29
N LEU A 568 38.21 14.43 28.53
CA LEU A 568 36.81 14.62 28.89
C LEU A 568 36.55 16.08 29.29
N THR A 569 35.60 16.75 28.65
CA THR A 569 35.17 18.11 29.02
C THR A 569 33.83 18.06 29.74
N LEU A 570 33.78 18.46 30.99
CA LEU A 570 32.56 18.46 31.79
C LEU A 570 31.74 19.73 31.54
N SER A 571 30.52 19.58 31.02
CA SER A 571 29.52 20.65 30.91
C SER A 571 28.48 20.63 32.03
N SER A 572 28.56 19.65 32.92
CA SER A 572 27.87 19.58 34.21
C SER A 572 28.71 18.78 35.20
N ASP A 573 28.34 18.76 36.48
CA ASP A 573 29.06 17.98 37.50
C ASP A 573 29.01 16.48 37.18
N LEU A 574 30.11 15.77 37.46
CA LEU A 574 30.22 14.33 37.27
C LEU A 574 30.03 13.63 38.62
N ILE A 575 28.93 12.89 38.76
CA ILE A 575 28.68 12.06 39.95
C ILE A 575 29.10 10.62 39.62
N MET A 576 30.11 10.09 40.28
CA MET A 576 30.47 8.67 40.18
C MET A 576 29.58 7.86 41.12
N GLY A 577 28.71 7.02 40.56
CA GLY A 577 27.77 6.18 41.32
C GLY A 577 28.44 5.02 42.07
N ALA A 578 27.64 4.20 42.77
CA ALA A 578 28.14 3.11 43.61
C ALA A 578 28.93 2.02 42.84
N ASN A 579 28.71 1.90 41.53
CA ASN A 579 29.46 1.02 40.64
C ASN A 579 30.40 1.80 39.70
N GLY A 580 30.47 3.12 39.82
CA GLY A 580 31.27 4.01 39.00
C GLY A 580 32.76 3.94 39.38
N VAL A 581 33.60 3.73 38.38
CA VAL A 581 35.06 3.69 38.50
C VAL A 581 35.65 4.57 37.40
N LEU A 582 36.57 5.48 37.74
CA LEU A 582 37.43 6.12 36.75
C LEU A 582 38.57 5.16 36.43
N ASP A 583 38.75 4.80 35.16
CA ASP A 583 39.81 3.89 34.75
C ASP A 583 41.18 4.49 35.07
N SER A 584 42.02 3.64 35.64
CA SER A 584 43.32 3.96 36.18
C SER A 584 44.46 3.54 35.25
N THR A 585 44.17 2.83 34.16
CA THR A 585 45.15 2.06 33.39
C THR A 585 45.78 2.83 32.23
N THR A 586 45.16 3.92 31.79
CA THR A 586 45.68 4.85 30.76
C THR A 586 45.79 6.27 31.32
N ASN A 587 46.57 7.13 30.68
CA ASN A 587 46.53 8.56 30.98
C ASN A 587 45.15 9.13 30.62
N GLY A 588 44.77 10.26 31.24
CA GLY A 588 43.53 10.93 30.94
C GLY A 588 43.61 12.43 31.23
N THR A 589 42.80 13.21 30.52
CA THR A 589 42.64 14.65 30.81
C THR A 589 41.18 14.94 31.15
N ILE A 590 40.94 15.69 32.21
CA ILE A 590 39.62 16.25 32.53
C ILE A 590 39.69 17.77 32.41
N SER A 591 38.68 18.34 31.75
CA SER A 591 38.44 19.77 31.57
C SER A 591 37.03 20.11 32.03
N THR A 592 36.74 21.40 32.10
CA THR A 592 35.37 21.92 32.21
C THR A 592 35.05 22.75 30.98
N ASP A 593 33.77 23.01 30.75
CA ASP A 593 33.28 23.90 29.71
C ASP A 593 33.75 25.36 29.88
N ALA A 594 33.94 25.83 31.12
CA ALA A 594 34.65 27.07 31.44
C ALA A 594 35.22 27.06 32.88
N ASP A 595 36.31 27.80 33.11
CA ASP A 595 36.91 27.95 34.45
C ASP A 595 35.95 28.61 35.46
N ALA A 596 35.04 29.47 35.00
CA ALA A 596 34.05 30.13 35.85
C ALA A 596 32.97 29.19 36.38
N ASN A 597 32.82 28.00 35.78
CA ASN A 597 31.71 27.10 36.10
C ASN A 597 31.99 26.19 37.30
N ASN A 598 33.22 26.14 37.82
CA ASN A 598 33.62 25.36 39.00
C ASN A 598 33.01 23.96 39.06
N ARG A 599 33.11 23.18 37.97
CA ARG A 599 32.51 21.84 37.91
C ARG A 599 33.11 20.93 38.97
N GLU A 600 32.30 19.98 39.42
CA GLU A 600 32.67 19.03 40.46
C GLU A 600 32.68 17.59 39.94
N ILE A 601 33.64 16.79 40.42
CA ILE A 601 33.60 15.34 40.37
C ILE A 601 33.33 14.82 41.78
N PHE A 602 32.14 14.23 41.98
CA PHE A 602 31.75 13.64 43.24
C PHE A 602 31.98 12.13 43.22
N PHE A 603 32.74 11.62 44.19
CA PHE A 603 32.97 10.18 44.35
C PHE A 603 31.96 9.58 45.32
N ASN A 604 31.17 8.60 44.86
CA ASN A 604 30.35 7.75 45.73
C ASN A 604 30.93 6.33 45.90
N LYS A 605 32.20 6.16 45.54
CA LYS A 605 33.00 4.94 45.72
C LYS A 605 34.47 5.33 45.73
N ASN A 606 35.27 4.54 46.44
CA ASN A 606 36.73 4.60 46.39
C ASN A 606 37.26 4.50 44.95
N GLN A 607 38.14 5.42 44.58
CA GLN A 607 38.80 5.46 43.29
C GLN A 607 40.27 5.07 43.42
N THR A 608 40.82 4.42 42.41
CA THR A 608 42.23 4.08 42.33
C THR A 608 42.77 4.57 41.00
N PHE A 609 43.94 5.19 40.99
CA PHE A 609 44.63 5.68 39.79
C PHE A 609 46.05 5.13 39.75
N SER A 610 46.49 4.65 38.59
CA SER A 610 47.84 4.09 38.38
C SER A 610 48.59 4.74 37.22
N LYS A 611 48.02 5.83 36.67
CA LYS A 611 48.52 6.62 35.55
C LYS A 611 48.31 8.11 35.81
N ILE A 612 48.61 8.95 34.81
CA ILE A 612 48.53 10.41 34.93
C ILE A 612 47.10 10.88 34.66
N LEU A 613 46.51 11.57 35.63
CA LEU A 613 45.27 12.33 35.48
C LEU A 613 45.61 13.83 35.37
N THR A 614 45.43 14.40 34.19
CA THR A 614 45.63 15.84 33.95
C THR A 614 44.32 16.60 34.14
N LEU A 615 44.35 17.71 34.87
CA LEU A 615 43.21 18.58 35.13
C LEU A 615 43.45 19.94 34.46
N ASN A 616 42.69 20.24 33.41
CA ASN A 616 42.98 21.31 32.45
C ASN A 616 42.07 22.56 32.61
N ASN A 617 41.29 22.62 33.68
CA ASN A 617 40.46 23.76 34.07
C ASN A 617 40.32 23.81 35.60
N ASN A 618 39.70 24.87 36.11
CA ASN A 618 39.27 24.91 37.51
C ASN A 618 38.25 23.80 37.78
N LEU A 619 38.54 22.93 38.76
CA LEU A 619 37.75 21.74 39.04
C LEU A 619 37.80 21.38 40.53
N VAL A 620 36.68 20.87 41.04
CA VAL A 620 36.58 20.30 42.40
C VAL A 620 36.51 18.77 42.31
N ILE A 621 37.27 18.07 43.16
CA ILE A 621 37.12 16.64 43.41
C ILE A 621 36.67 16.46 44.85
N ASP A 622 35.49 15.87 45.05
CA ASP A 622 34.87 15.67 46.35
C ASP A 622 34.75 14.16 46.69
N GLY A 623 35.32 13.75 47.83
CA GLY A 623 35.29 12.38 48.33
C GLY A 623 34.12 12.04 49.27
N GLY A 624 33.19 12.96 49.50
CA GLY A 624 31.99 12.77 50.31
C GLY A 624 32.26 12.39 51.77
N ASN A 625 33.41 12.77 52.33
CA ASN A 625 33.91 12.44 53.68
C ASN A 625 34.21 10.96 53.95
N LYS A 626 34.01 10.10 52.95
CA LYS A 626 34.03 8.64 53.15
C LYS A 626 34.96 7.93 52.18
N TYR A 627 35.10 8.45 50.97
CA TYR A 627 35.78 7.74 49.90
C TYR A 627 37.22 8.22 49.74
N TYR A 628 38.06 7.29 49.29
CA TYR A 628 39.46 7.57 49.03
C TYR A 628 39.77 7.70 47.54
N LEU A 629 40.84 8.46 47.26
CA LEU A 629 41.58 8.44 46.00
C LEU A 629 42.95 7.80 46.27
N ASP A 630 43.15 6.58 45.76
CA ASP A 630 44.38 5.79 45.92
C ASP A 630 45.24 5.93 44.66
N LEU A 631 46.42 6.52 44.76
CA LEU A 631 47.33 6.68 43.61
C LEU A 631 48.22 5.46 43.36
N ASN A 632 48.03 4.36 44.10
CA ASN A 632 48.69 3.07 43.89
C ASN A 632 50.23 3.13 43.70
N LEU A 633 50.90 4.13 44.28
CA LEU A 633 52.34 4.42 44.12
C LEU A 633 52.84 4.68 42.68
N LEU A 634 51.95 4.71 41.68
CA LEU A 634 52.27 4.92 40.25
C LEU A 634 51.41 6.00 39.59
N GLY A 635 50.32 6.42 40.24
CA GLY A 635 49.39 7.42 39.76
C GLY A 635 49.86 8.83 40.06
N HIS A 636 49.62 9.74 39.12
CA HIS A 636 50.03 11.15 39.22
C HIS A 636 48.85 12.06 38.91
N ILE A 637 48.73 13.18 39.62
CA ILE A 637 47.81 14.27 39.28
C ILE A 637 48.64 15.41 38.69
N ASN A 638 48.25 15.89 37.51
CA ASN A 638 48.89 17.02 36.87
C ASN A 638 47.90 18.19 36.74
N VAL A 639 48.24 19.35 37.30
CA VAL A 639 47.40 20.56 37.23
C VAL A 639 47.92 21.46 36.13
N ALA A 640 47.10 21.77 35.12
CA ALA A 640 47.53 22.64 34.03
C ALA A 640 47.86 24.08 34.49
N ALA A 641 48.64 24.79 33.67
CA ALA A 641 49.07 26.16 33.89
C ALA A 641 47.91 27.11 34.23
N GLY A 642 48.06 27.88 35.32
CA GLY A 642 47.06 28.86 35.77
C GLY A 642 45.72 28.30 36.25
N LYS A 643 45.62 26.98 36.47
CA LYS A 643 44.39 26.33 36.93
C LYS A 643 44.38 26.08 38.44
N THR A 644 43.19 26.12 39.02
CA THR A 644 42.95 25.83 40.44
C THR A 644 42.19 24.54 40.62
N ILE A 645 42.79 23.58 41.35
CA ILE A 645 42.11 22.32 41.69
C ILE A 645 41.81 22.29 43.18
N THR A 646 40.57 21.95 43.52
CA THR A 646 40.16 21.75 44.91
C THR A 646 39.97 20.27 45.18
N LEU A 647 40.73 19.71 46.11
CA LEU A 647 40.49 18.38 46.67
C LEU A 647 39.78 18.58 48.00
N ARG A 648 38.55 18.07 48.14
CA ARG A 648 37.78 18.25 49.37
C ARG A 648 37.12 16.99 49.88
N ASN A 649 36.92 16.93 51.20
CA ASN A 649 36.20 15.84 51.88
C ASN A 649 36.69 14.44 51.46
N ILE A 650 37.99 14.28 51.17
CA ILE A 650 38.54 13.09 50.51
C ILE A 650 39.70 12.50 51.31
N ILE A 651 39.85 11.19 51.21
CA ILE A 651 41.01 10.48 51.77
C ILE A 651 42.02 10.21 50.64
N LEU A 652 43.22 10.77 50.71
CA LEU A 652 44.30 10.48 49.75
C LEU A 652 45.16 9.33 50.25
N LYS A 653 45.49 8.36 49.39
CA LYS A 653 46.23 7.14 49.77
C LYS A 653 47.38 6.83 48.80
N ASN A 654 48.45 6.23 49.34
CA ASN A 654 49.62 5.73 48.58
C ASN A 654 50.29 6.80 47.71
N LEU A 655 50.58 7.95 48.33
CA LEU A 655 51.25 9.07 47.66
C LEU A 655 52.77 8.82 47.60
N HIS A 656 53.40 9.01 46.45
CA HIS A 656 54.85 8.90 46.29
C HIS A 656 55.49 10.27 45.99
N SER A 657 56.82 10.39 46.03
CA SER A 657 57.48 11.64 45.60
C SER A 657 57.12 11.96 44.16
N GLY A 658 56.56 13.16 43.90
CA GLY A 658 56.10 13.56 42.57
C GLY A 658 54.71 13.04 42.17
N TRP A 659 53.88 12.60 43.12
CA TRP A 659 52.47 12.26 42.86
C TRP A 659 51.64 13.42 42.32
N LEU A 660 52.15 14.65 42.43
CA LEU A 660 51.49 15.88 42.05
C LEU A 660 52.46 16.78 41.27
N THR A 661 52.01 17.34 40.15
CA THR A 661 52.78 18.28 39.32
C THR A 661 51.95 19.51 38.96
N TRP A 662 52.63 20.66 38.82
CA TRP A 662 52.04 21.94 38.41
C TRP A 662 52.52 22.31 37.01
N GLY A 663 51.63 22.88 36.20
CA GLY A 663 51.94 23.33 34.85
C GLY A 663 52.80 24.60 34.84
N ASP A 664 52.56 25.52 35.79
CA ASP A 664 53.41 26.68 36.03
C ASP A 664 53.20 27.23 37.47
N SER A 665 53.87 28.35 37.79
CA SER A 665 53.78 29.01 39.10
C SER A 665 52.41 29.66 39.40
N SER A 666 51.51 29.74 38.41
CA SER A 666 50.16 30.28 38.57
C SER A 666 49.12 29.21 38.86
N SER A 667 49.46 27.92 38.72
CA SER A 667 48.62 26.80 39.14
C SER A 667 48.48 26.73 40.67
N THR A 668 47.27 26.42 41.16
CA THR A 668 46.95 26.39 42.60
C THR A 668 46.25 25.08 42.97
N ILE A 669 46.55 24.57 44.17
CA ILE A 669 45.82 23.44 44.75
C ILE A 669 45.28 23.84 46.11
N VAL A 670 43.99 23.62 46.28
CA VAL A 670 43.26 23.85 47.53
C VAL A 670 42.94 22.48 48.13
N VAL A 671 43.32 22.27 49.38
CA VAL A 671 42.93 21.08 50.16
C VAL A 671 42.00 21.50 51.29
N ASP A 672 40.79 20.95 51.28
CA ASP A 672 39.72 21.30 52.22
C ASP A 672 39.17 20.02 52.86
N ASN A 673 39.39 19.83 54.17
CA ASN A 673 38.99 18.61 54.87
C ASN A 673 39.49 17.31 54.19
N VAL A 674 40.82 17.23 54.00
CA VAL A 674 41.50 16.10 53.35
C VAL A 674 42.28 15.28 54.38
N LYS A 675 42.15 13.95 54.32
CA LYS A 675 42.94 13.00 55.15
C LYS A 675 43.96 12.27 54.28
N ILE A 676 45.21 12.16 54.74
CA ILE A 676 46.25 11.40 54.04
C ILE A 676 46.53 10.08 54.78
N LEU A 677 46.49 8.97 54.06
CA LEU A 677 46.81 7.62 54.54
C LEU A 677 47.96 7.04 53.70
N ASN A 678 49.20 7.16 54.15
CA ASN A 678 50.37 6.68 53.42
C ASN A 678 51.18 5.68 54.25
N ASN A 679 51.50 4.51 53.68
CA ASN A 679 52.33 3.48 54.34
C ASN A 679 53.82 3.61 54.02
N SER A 680 54.21 4.50 53.10
CA SER A 680 55.60 4.73 52.72
C SER A 680 56.14 5.93 53.49
N TYR A 681 57.24 5.70 54.22
CA TYR A 681 58.02 6.70 54.95
C TYR A 681 58.12 8.04 54.19
N LEU A 682 57.62 9.11 54.79
CA LEU A 682 58.17 10.46 54.55
C LEU A 682 59.59 10.42 55.11
N ALA A 683 60.60 10.17 54.29
CA ALA A 683 61.97 10.22 54.76
C ALA A 683 62.30 11.67 55.15
N PRO A 684 62.97 11.93 56.29
CA PRO A 684 63.45 13.26 56.62
C PRO A 684 64.46 13.69 55.55
N GLY A 685 64.06 14.57 54.64
CA GLY A 685 64.87 15.01 53.50
C GLY A 685 64.13 15.08 52.17
N ASP A 686 62.94 14.48 52.05
CA ASP A 686 62.06 14.69 50.89
C ASP A 686 61.40 16.08 51.00
N TYR A 687 62.05 17.09 50.44
CA TYR A 687 61.45 18.41 50.28
C TYR A 687 60.36 18.34 49.21
N TYR A 688 59.12 18.65 49.57
CA TYR A 688 58.13 19.02 48.57
C TYR A 688 58.61 20.32 47.89
N HIS A 689 59.00 20.23 46.63
CA HIS A 689 59.15 21.43 45.80
C HIS A 689 57.74 21.84 45.36
N ILE A 690 57.04 22.58 46.23
CA ILE A 690 55.78 23.22 45.88
C ILE A 690 56.14 24.47 45.07
N GLN A 691 56.03 24.39 43.74
CA GLN A 691 56.00 25.56 42.88
C GLN A 691 54.53 25.90 42.60
N GLY A 692 53.97 26.80 43.42
CA GLY A 692 52.56 27.18 43.40
C GLY A 692 52.04 27.54 44.80
N THR A 693 50.76 27.89 44.92
CA THR A 693 50.13 28.16 46.22
C THR A 693 49.43 26.90 46.75
N PHE A 694 49.76 26.48 47.99
CA PHE A 694 49.15 25.35 48.69
C PHE A 694 48.38 25.86 49.91
N ASN A 695 47.06 25.95 49.80
CA ASN A 695 46.20 26.46 50.88
C ASN A 695 45.57 25.30 51.65
N VAL A 696 45.92 25.18 52.94
CA VAL A 696 45.31 24.23 53.88
C VAL A 696 44.19 24.93 54.63
N ILE A 697 42.95 24.54 54.37
CA ILE A 697 41.79 25.00 55.15
C ILE A 697 41.48 23.90 56.16
N SER A 698 41.96 24.05 57.40
CA SER A 698 41.63 23.12 58.49
C SER A 698 40.40 23.64 59.25
N ASN A 699 39.29 22.92 59.16
CA ASN A 699 38.29 22.92 60.24
C ASN A 699 38.64 21.75 61.17
N ARG A 700 38.69 22.02 62.47
CA ARG A 700 39.11 21.07 63.52
C ARG A 700 38.48 19.70 63.42
#